data_AF-M1W803-F1
#
_entry.id   AF-M1W803-F1
#
_cell.length_a   1.000
_cell.length_b   1.000
_cell.length_c   1.000
_cell.angle_alpha   90.00
_cell.angle_beta   90.00
_cell.angle_gamma   90.00
#
_symmetry.space_group_name_H-M   'P 1'
#
loop_
_entity.id
_entity.type
_entity.pdbx_description
1 polymer ?
#
loop_
_entity_poly.entity_id
_entity_poly.type
_entity_poly.pdbx_seq_one_letter_code
_entity_poly.pdbx_strand_id
1 'polypeptide(L)'
;MWLDRLAGGPSTASGSQLTPQPGGKSYSPLPRRTSSTLSPYVTSQRPGHSPRNSSLSLVSNDSSHSLLSHPRRTNGLAPRQSVAAPNVNDSLNILNKILTPPKEEGFNCEESQKLLSSSITEVDLELEVDFGGLSLREVASSQTPDEIEAAPRQGQILEDYQKERSTFEGLHRSITACDDVLNSVELNLIDFRNDLASVSADIESLQERSAALNRRLQNRKDVEKALGPVVEELSVSPEVVAKISTGQLDESWVKIICELDRRTVAYDKKIISGNQPSRASAELGPLLEKLTLKAIERIRDFLVAQIKALRSPHINAQLIQQQNFLRYRDLYSFLHRRHAALAEEISRAYMNTMRWYYQTQFARYQQALASIKTHVIDKSDTLGHEDTTRMATVLSSTRTAGSPHDAFNLGRRIDLLKTSNQTALSSYLADEDQTTRYLEVQFHHFNLALIDNATAEYTFLASFFSPALSYSHISKIFTHIFESTFEMGQTLSKTLVSDTYDALGILLCIRLNQKLAFELQRRKVPAVDNYINGTNMLLWPRLQVVMDRHCESVRQLVTNLPNKSHRSASDAAKMTSAPHVVTQRFGQLLHGFLVLSAEAGDDEPVAASLHRLRSEVEAFLNKQSLSYGGDNRKSDRFLYNNYSLILTIIGDTTGKVAVEQQKHFERLKAVHREDA
;
A
#
# COMPACT_ATOMS: atom_id res chain seq x y z
N MET A 1 11.02 -14.62 26.25
CA MET A 1 11.14 -13.16 26.02
C MET A 1 11.44 -12.76 24.58
N TRP A 2 12.39 -13.40 23.86
CA TRP A 2 12.67 -13.02 22.45
C TRP A 2 11.59 -13.51 21.49
N LEU A 3 11.20 -14.79 21.59
CA LEU A 3 10.18 -15.41 20.71
C LEU A 3 8.74 -15.01 21.05
N ASP A 4 8.40 -14.72 22.31
CA ASP A 4 7.05 -14.24 22.72
C ASP A 4 6.58 -13.00 21.93
N ARG A 5 7.53 -12.23 21.37
CA ARG A 5 7.26 -10.98 20.67
C ARG A 5 6.81 -11.19 19.22
N LEU A 6 6.81 -12.43 18.72
CA LEU A 6 6.25 -12.80 17.42
C LEU A 6 4.72 -13.00 17.45
N ALA A 7 4.13 -13.19 18.64
CA ALA A 7 2.68 -13.40 18.80
C ALA A 7 1.83 -12.11 18.71
N GLY A 8 2.46 -10.94 18.55
CA GLY A 8 1.82 -9.62 18.58
C GLY A 8 1.40 -9.06 17.21
N GLY A 9 0.57 -9.77 16.46
CA GLY A 9 -0.10 -9.27 15.25
C GLY A 9 -1.62 -9.12 15.47
N PRO A 10 -2.30 -8.14 14.85
CA PRO A 10 -3.69 -7.84 15.19
C PRO A 10 -4.66 -8.92 14.68
N SER A 11 -5.13 -9.76 15.59
CA SER A 11 -6.23 -10.71 15.35
C SER A 11 -7.53 -9.93 15.09
N THR A 12 -8.01 -9.93 13.86
CA THR A 12 -9.35 -9.43 13.53
C THR A 12 -10.42 -10.27 14.22
N ALA A 13 -11.35 -9.60 14.90
CA ALA A 13 -12.35 -10.27 15.70
C ALA A 13 -13.40 -11.00 14.84
N SER A 14 -13.66 -12.26 15.17
CA SER A 14 -14.95 -12.94 14.97
C SER A 14 -15.02 -14.08 15.97
N GLY A 15 -15.99 -13.99 16.89
CA GLY A 15 -16.06 -14.90 18.02
C GLY A 15 -16.99 -16.08 17.77
N SER A 16 -16.71 -17.19 18.46
CA SER A 16 -17.74 -18.13 18.92
C SER A 16 -17.22 -18.85 20.16
N GLN A 17 -18.07 -18.92 21.19
CA GLN A 17 -17.77 -19.56 22.47
C GLN A 17 -17.77 -21.08 22.32
N LEU A 18 -17.02 -21.80 23.16
CA LEU A 18 -17.54 -22.74 24.16
C LEU A 18 -16.41 -23.57 24.78
N THR A 19 -16.25 -23.45 26.09
CA THR A 19 -15.53 -24.39 26.96
C THR A 19 -16.52 -25.06 27.91
N PRO A 20 -16.17 -26.24 28.45
CA PRO A 20 -16.62 -26.63 29.79
C PRO A 20 -15.44 -26.76 30.76
N GLN A 21 -15.60 -26.21 31.96
CA GLN A 21 -14.72 -26.46 33.12
C GLN A 21 -14.99 -27.85 33.73
N PRO A 22 -14.12 -28.34 34.63
CA PRO A 22 -14.20 -28.01 36.08
C PRO A 22 -12.82 -27.64 36.68
N GLY A 23 -12.66 -27.04 37.86
CA GLY A 23 -13.57 -26.49 38.88
C GLY A 23 -12.82 -26.39 40.22
N GLY A 24 -12.77 -25.22 40.90
CA GLY A 24 -11.88 -25.08 42.08
C GLY A 24 -11.89 -23.75 42.85
N LYS A 25 -12.90 -23.55 43.70
CA LYS A 25 -12.92 -22.81 44.99
C LYS A 25 -12.01 -21.56 45.18
N SER A 26 -12.60 -20.39 44.93
CA SER A 26 -12.78 -19.28 45.90
C SER A 26 -11.76 -19.03 47.03
N TYR A 27 -11.14 -17.84 47.03
CA TYR A 27 -10.93 -17.01 48.24
C TYR A 27 -10.78 -15.51 47.87
N SER A 28 -11.61 -14.65 48.49
CA SER A 28 -11.47 -13.18 48.55
C SER A 28 -12.37 -12.67 49.67
N PRO A 29 -11.86 -11.80 50.56
CA PRO A 29 -12.41 -10.44 50.73
C PRO A 29 -11.27 -9.42 51.03
N LEU A 30 -11.34 -8.09 50.84
CA LEU A 30 -12.39 -7.05 50.96
C LEU A 30 -12.05 -5.82 50.06
N PRO A 31 -12.92 -4.79 49.96
CA PRO A 31 -12.76 -3.64 49.05
C PRO A 31 -12.24 -2.34 49.70
N ARG A 32 -11.86 -1.35 48.88
CA ARG A 32 -11.72 0.07 49.27
C ARG A 32 -12.45 1.03 48.31
N ARG A 33 -13.56 1.61 48.77
CA ARG A 33 -13.98 3.00 48.51
C ARG A 33 -13.30 3.88 49.60
N THR A 34 -13.11 5.20 49.59
CA THR A 34 -13.58 6.44 48.90
C THR A 34 -12.38 7.44 48.82
N SER A 35 -12.41 8.70 48.33
CA SER A 35 -13.08 9.44 47.22
C SER A 35 -12.46 10.87 47.14
N SER A 36 -12.83 11.69 46.13
CA SER A 36 -12.99 13.19 46.17
C SER A 36 -11.80 14.11 46.55
N THR A 37 -11.60 15.33 46.04
CA THR A 37 -12.23 16.19 44.99
C THR A 37 -11.37 17.44 44.80
N LEU A 38 -11.45 18.10 43.62
CA LEU A 38 -11.58 19.57 43.40
C LEU A 38 -11.33 19.84 41.89
N SER A 39 -12.34 19.93 41.01
CA SER A 39 -13.25 21.09 40.76
C SER A 39 -12.81 21.90 39.50
N PRO A 40 -13.68 22.67 38.80
CA PRO A 40 -14.45 22.11 37.67
C PRO A 40 -14.56 23.05 36.43
N TYR A 41 -15.61 22.85 35.62
CA TYR A 41 -16.14 23.64 34.48
C TYR A 41 -15.58 23.33 33.07
N VAL A 42 -16.29 22.93 31.99
CA VAL A 42 -17.70 22.66 31.59
C VAL A 42 -18.16 23.53 30.40
N THR A 43 -18.23 22.92 29.19
CA THR A 43 -19.13 23.24 28.03
C THR A 43 -18.98 24.61 27.32
N SER A 44 -19.54 24.89 26.13
CA SER A 44 -19.95 24.11 24.94
C SER A 44 -20.37 25.08 23.82
N GLN A 45 -20.19 24.67 22.55
CA GLN A 45 -20.94 25.13 21.37
C GLN A 45 -20.77 26.58 20.83
N ARG A 46 -21.44 26.81 19.69
CA ARG A 46 -21.07 27.68 18.55
C ARG A 46 -22.28 28.61 18.20
N PRO A 47 -22.26 29.41 17.10
CA PRO A 47 -22.21 30.86 17.14
C PRO A 47 -23.53 31.57 16.75
N GLY A 48 -23.62 32.90 16.94
CA GLY A 48 -24.73 33.68 16.38
C GLY A 48 -24.63 35.21 16.50
N HIS A 49 -24.65 35.87 15.34
CA HIS A 49 -25.08 37.26 15.08
C HIS A 49 -24.28 38.49 15.58
N SER A 50 -24.27 39.50 14.71
CA SER A 50 -23.71 40.85 14.83
C SER A 50 -24.74 41.85 15.40
N PRO A 51 -24.36 43.12 15.70
CA PRO A 51 -24.42 44.17 14.66
C PRO A 51 -23.40 45.34 14.78
N ARG A 52 -23.35 46.18 13.73
CA ARG A 52 -23.07 47.64 13.67
C ARG A 52 -22.16 48.27 14.76
N ASN A 53 -21.07 48.97 14.43
CA ASN A 53 -21.13 50.27 13.73
C ASN A 53 -19.76 50.72 13.15
N SER A 54 -19.76 51.87 12.45
CA SER A 54 -18.70 52.35 11.55
C SER A 54 -17.79 53.47 12.08
N SER A 55 -16.50 53.49 11.70
CA SER A 55 -15.74 54.73 11.47
C SER A 55 -14.51 54.53 10.58
N LEU A 56 -14.38 55.47 9.62
CA LEU A 56 -13.23 55.93 8.82
C LEU A 56 -11.83 55.72 9.47
N SER A 57 -10.69 55.61 8.76
CA SER A 57 -10.30 56.34 7.53
C SER A 57 -9.07 55.77 6.76
N LEU A 58 -9.09 55.94 5.41
CA LEU A 58 -7.98 56.31 4.50
C LEU A 58 -6.80 55.36 4.15
N VAL A 59 -6.60 55.18 2.82
CA VAL A 59 -5.33 54.95 2.07
C VAL A 59 -4.63 53.57 2.26
N SER A 60 -4.27 52.77 1.23
CA SER A 60 -4.50 52.81 -0.23
C SER A 60 -4.17 51.46 -0.91
N ASN A 61 -4.57 51.33 -2.18
CA ASN A 61 -4.02 50.47 -3.25
C ASN A 61 -4.44 48.99 -3.39
N ASP A 62 -5.39 48.81 -4.32
CA ASP A 62 -5.28 48.02 -5.57
C ASP A 62 -5.69 46.54 -5.72
N SER A 63 -6.45 46.37 -6.81
CA SER A 63 -6.57 45.21 -7.71
C SER A 63 -7.37 43.94 -7.33
N SER A 64 -8.53 43.86 -8.00
CA SER A 64 -8.95 42.72 -8.85
C SER A 64 -9.75 41.58 -8.23
N HIS A 65 -11.07 41.75 -8.23
CA HIS A 65 -12.04 40.68 -8.01
C HIS A 65 -12.15 39.69 -9.18
N SER A 66 -12.29 38.43 -8.78
CA SER A 66 -12.55 37.21 -9.54
C SER A 66 -13.77 37.26 -10.46
N LEU A 67 -13.66 36.56 -11.59
CA LEU A 67 -14.79 36.14 -12.44
C LEU A 67 -15.70 35.13 -11.70
N LEU A 68 -17.02 35.18 -11.96
CA LEU A 68 -17.96 34.13 -11.58
C LEU A 68 -18.25 33.18 -12.75
N SER A 69 -18.45 31.91 -12.41
CA SER A 69 -18.55 30.77 -13.33
C SER A 69 -19.99 30.33 -13.62
N HIS A 70 -20.17 29.69 -14.78
CA HIS A 70 -21.45 29.11 -15.25
C HIS A 70 -22.04 28.05 -14.30
N PRO A 71 -23.38 27.89 -14.28
CA PRO A 71 -24.02 26.59 -14.07
C PRO A 71 -24.14 25.78 -15.38
N ARG A 72 -24.13 24.45 -15.26
CA ARG A 72 -24.14 23.49 -16.37
C ARG A 72 -25.53 23.30 -17.01
N ARG A 73 -25.56 22.95 -18.30
CA ARG A 73 -26.73 22.33 -18.98
C ARG A 73 -26.79 20.82 -18.73
N THR A 74 -27.99 20.23 -18.73
CA THR A 74 -28.29 18.93 -19.38
C THR A 74 -29.78 18.78 -19.72
N ASN A 75 -30.03 18.25 -20.93
CA ASN A 75 -31.17 17.46 -21.42
C ASN A 75 -32.62 18.01 -21.43
N GLY A 76 -33.21 18.03 -22.62
CA GLY A 76 -34.65 18.16 -22.90
C GLY A 76 -34.90 18.20 -24.42
N LEU A 77 -35.78 17.34 -24.95
CA LEU A 77 -36.00 17.16 -26.39
C LEU A 77 -36.93 18.21 -27.03
N ALA A 78 -36.81 18.36 -28.35
CA ALA A 78 -37.67 19.14 -29.25
C ALA A 78 -39.14 18.59 -29.25
N PRO A 79 -40.19 19.26 -29.83
CA PRO A 79 -40.13 19.92 -31.15
C PRO A 79 -41.10 21.10 -31.48
N ARG A 80 -41.00 21.54 -32.75
CA ARG A 80 -42.02 22.19 -33.64
C ARG A 80 -42.07 23.73 -33.82
N GLN A 81 -41.92 24.07 -35.11
CA GLN A 81 -42.70 25.02 -35.92
C GLN A 81 -42.50 26.53 -35.77
N SER A 82 -41.52 27.03 -36.54
CA SER A 82 -41.70 28.06 -37.58
C SER A 82 -43.03 28.85 -37.62
N VAL A 83 -42.94 30.17 -37.40
CA VAL A 83 -43.78 31.17 -38.09
C VAL A 83 -42.85 32.29 -38.63
N ALA A 84 -43.23 32.83 -39.77
CA ALA A 84 -42.49 33.73 -40.66
C ALA A 84 -41.80 34.96 -40.02
N ALA A 85 -40.71 35.38 -40.66
CA ALA A 85 -40.17 36.73 -40.56
C ALA A 85 -40.97 37.71 -41.43
N PRO A 86 -41.15 38.98 -41.02
CA PRO A 86 -41.59 40.06 -41.90
C PRO A 86 -40.41 40.66 -42.70
N ASN A 87 -40.67 40.96 -43.97
CA ASN A 87 -39.77 41.48 -45.00
C ASN A 87 -38.68 42.47 -44.54
N VAL A 88 -37.41 42.10 -44.72
CA VAL A 88 -36.26 43.03 -44.72
C VAL A 88 -36.08 43.71 -46.10
N ASN A 89 -36.82 43.30 -47.13
CA ASN A 89 -36.67 43.81 -48.49
C ASN A 89 -37.38 45.16 -48.75
N ASP A 90 -38.38 45.55 -47.95
CA ASP A 90 -39.12 46.81 -48.18
C ASP A 90 -38.32 48.05 -47.78
N SER A 91 -37.51 48.00 -46.72
CA SER A 91 -36.73 49.15 -46.24
C SER A 91 -35.65 49.59 -47.24
N LEU A 92 -35.03 48.65 -47.97
CA LEU A 92 -34.05 48.96 -49.01
C LEU A 92 -34.69 49.45 -50.32
N ASN A 93 -35.90 48.96 -50.66
CA ASN A 93 -36.66 49.47 -51.80
C ASN A 93 -37.15 50.91 -51.55
N ILE A 94 -37.56 51.24 -50.33
CA ILE A 94 -37.96 52.60 -49.95
C ILE A 94 -36.76 53.56 -50.02
N LEU A 95 -35.58 53.16 -49.53
CA LEU A 95 -34.36 53.97 -49.64
C LEU A 95 -33.94 54.22 -51.10
N ASN A 96 -33.94 53.19 -51.95
CA ASN A 96 -33.64 53.36 -53.38
C ASN A 96 -34.67 54.25 -54.10
N LYS A 97 -35.95 54.23 -53.66
CA LYS A 97 -37.01 55.10 -54.20
C LYS A 97 -36.86 56.57 -53.80
N ILE A 98 -36.15 56.86 -52.71
CA ILE A 98 -35.88 58.22 -52.23
C ILE A 98 -34.57 58.79 -52.81
N LEU A 99 -33.57 57.93 -53.08
CA LEU A 99 -32.24 58.33 -53.52
C LEU A 99 -32.04 58.44 -55.05
N THR A 100 -33.05 58.16 -55.87
CA THR A 100 -32.94 58.17 -57.34
C THR A 100 -33.59 59.42 -57.95
N PRO A 101 -32.82 60.42 -58.45
CA PRO A 101 -33.37 61.53 -59.23
C PRO A 101 -33.79 61.06 -60.65
N PRO A 102 -34.85 61.65 -61.25
CA PRO A 102 -35.35 61.19 -62.54
C PRO A 102 -34.42 61.58 -63.70
N LYS A 103 -34.25 60.65 -64.65
CA LYS A 103 -33.59 60.88 -65.95
C LYS A 103 -34.24 60.05 -67.06
N GLU A 104 -35.19 60.64 -67.76
CA GLU A 104 -35.52 60.42 -69.18
C GLU A 104 -36.20 61.73 -69.65
N GLU A 105 -36.11 62.22 -70.89
CA GLU A 105 -35.16 62.06 -72.00
C GLU A 105 -35.19 63.39 -72.79
N GLY A 106 -34.22 63.65 -73.68
CA GLY A 106 -34.00 65.00 -74.21
C GLY A 106 -35.05 65.49 -75.24
N PHE A 107 -35.50 66.73 -75.08
CA PHE A 107 -35.99 67.61 -76.16
C PHE A 107 -35.57 69.07 -75.92
N ASN A 108 -35.55 69.87 -76.99
CA ASN A 108 -34.86 71.16 -77.09
C ASN A 108 -35.56 72.38 -76.44
N CYS A 109 -34.74 73.42 -76.27
CA CYS A 109 -35.06 74.86 -76.16
C CYS A 109 -35.62 75.43 -74.84
N GLU A 110 -34.88 76.44 -74.35
CA GLU A 110 -35.34 77.74 -73.87
C GLU A 110 -36.65 77.80 -73.05
N GLU A 111 -36.52 77.95 -71.72
CA GLU A 111 -37.02 79.13 -70.99
C GLU A 111 -36.67 79.09 -69.48
N SER A 112 -36.83 80.24 -68.82
CA SER A 112 -36.92 80.36 -67.34
C SER A 112 -35.67 80.12 -66.49
N GLN A 113 -34.60 80.87 -66.77
CA GLN A 113 -33.92 81.57 -65.67
C GLN A 113 -34.83 82.72 -65.18
N LYS A 114 -35.34 82.66 -63.94
CA LYS A 114 -35.75 83.85 -63.15
C LYS A 114 -36.16 83.47 -61.72
N LEU A 115 -35.86 84.37 -60.78
CA LEU A 115 -36.28 84.41 -59.37
C LEU A 115 -35.61 83.35 -58.45
N LEU A 116 -34.89 83.70 -57.36
CA LEU A 116 -34.48 85.00 -56.81
C LEU A 116 -33.12 84.88 -56.11
N SER A 117 -32.12 85.60 -56.60
CA SER A 117 -30.88 85.93 -55.87
C SER A 117 -30.53 87.39 -56.12
N SER A 118 -31.23 88.30 -55.44
CA SER A 118 -31.03 89.75 -55.58
C SER A 118 -29.83 90.22 -54.76
N SER A 119 -28.62 89.97 -55.29
CA SER A 119 -27.44 90.76 -54.90
C SER A 119 -27.47 92.06 -55.68
N ILE A 120 -27.28 93.19 -54.99
CA ILE A 120 -27.18 94.53 -55.59
C ILE A 120 -26.00 94.55 -56.57
N THR A 121 -26.19 95.16 -57.74
CA THR A 121 -25.19 95.25 -58.82
C THR A 121 -24.84 96.71 -59.13
N GLU A 122 -23.69 96.93 -59.79
CA GLU A 122 -23.07 98.26 -59.95
C GLU A 122 -23.92 99.30 -60.73
N VAL A 123 -25.02 98.90 -61.36
CA VAL A 123 -25.98 99.82 -62.01
C VAL A 123 -26.83 100.60 -60.99
N ASP A 124 -26.99 100.09 -59.75
CA ASP A 124 -27.64 100.83 -58.66
C ASP A 124 -26.75 101.96 -58.08
N LEU A 125 -25.51 102.10 -58.56
CA LEU A 125 -24.55 103.13 -58.13
C LEU A 125 -24.36 104.29 -59.15
N GLU A 126 -25.03 104.25 -60.31
CA GLU A 126 -24.94 105.27 -61.36
C GLU A 126 -26.27 106.03 -61.55
N LEU A 127 -26.77 106.65 -60.48
CA LEU A 127 -27.93 107.56 -60.51
C LEU A 127 -27.50 109.03 -60.58
N GLU A 128 -27.26 109.54 -61.79
CA GLU A 128 -27.17 110.98 -62.05
C GLU A 128 -28.54 111.64 -61.96
N VAL A 129 -28.74 112.48 -60.95
CA VAL A 129 -29.94 113.33 -60.80
C VAL A 129 -29.60 114.74 -61.31
N ASP A 130 -30.35 115.22 -62.31
CA ASP A 130 -30.19 116.56 -62.88
C ASP A 130 -30.69 117.64 -61.91
N PHE A 131 -29.76 118.49 -61.44
CA PHE A 131 -30.04 119.63 -60.55
C PHE A 131 -30.18 120.97 -61.31
N GLY A 132 -30.40 120.96 -62.62
CA GLY A 132 -30.82 122.15 -63.38
C GLY A 132 -29.82 123.32 -63.35
N GLY A 133 -28.54 123.04 -63.12
CA GLY A 133 -27.47 124.04 -63.12
C GLY A 133 -27.31 124.88 -61.84
N LEU A 134 -27.87 124.48 -60.70
CA LEU A 134 -27.70 125.17 -59.41
C LEU A 134 -27.04 124.28 -58.35
N SER A 135 -26.31 124.89 -57.40
CA SER A 135 -25.59 124.12 -56.38
C SER A 135 -26.53 123.60 -55.28
N LEU A 136 -26.25 122.39 -54.78
CA LEU A 136 -27.11 121.67 -53.82
C LEU A 136 -27.35 122.38 -52.48
N ARG A 137 -26.56 123.42 -52.15
CA ARG A 137 -26.78 124.25 -50.95
C ARG A 137 -27.69 125.46 -51.21
N GLU A 138 -27.79 125.89 -52.46
CA GLU A 138 -28.65 126.98 -52.92
C GLU A 138 -30.06 126.50 -53.27
N VAL A 139 -30.22 125.23 -53.69
CA VAL A 139 -31.54 124.57 -53.78
C VAL A 139 -32.19 124.39 -52.41
N ALA A 140 -31.40 124.22 -51.35
CA ALA A 140 -31.89 124.17 -49.96
C ALA A 140 -32.10 125.56 -49.32
N SER A 141 -31.83 126.66 -50.04
CA SER A 141 -31.92 128.04 -49.49
C SER A 141 -32.54 129.10 -50.42
N SER A 142 -33.01 128.72 -51.61
CA SER A 142 -33.86 129.57 -52.46
C SER A 142 -35.34 129.29 -52.18
N GLN A 143 -36.09 130.35 -51.87
CA GLN A 143 -37.35 130.32 -51.11
C GLN A 143 -38.60 130.52 -51.99
N THR A 144 -39.80 130.43 -51.38
CA THR A 144 -40.91 131.45 -51.33
C THR A 144 -42.27 130.75 -50.96
N PRO A 145 -43.40 131.45 -50.68
CA PRO A 145 -43.71 132.00 -49.35
C PRO A 145 -45.15 131.70 -48.82
N ASP A 146 -45.43 132.06 -47.55
CA ASP A 146 -46.68 132.61 -46.93
C ASP A 146 -48.08 132.33 -47.58
N GLU A 147 -49.18 131.97 -46.88
CA GLU A 147 -49.59 132.12 -45.47
C GLU A 147 -50.86 131.25 -45.10
N ILE A 148 -51.02 130.83 -43.81
CA ILE A 148 -52.29 130.72 -43.00
C ILE A 148 -53.29 129.49 -43.08
N GLU A 149 -53.38 128.78 -41.92
CA GLU A 149 -54.53 128.12 -41.19
C GLU A 149 -55.28 126.76 -41.53
N ALA A 150 -55.23 125.85 -40.52
CA ALA A 150 -56.33 125.08 -39.85
C ALA A 150 -56.87 123.65 -40.26
N ALA A 151 -56.36 122.62 -39.54
CA ALA A 151 -57.13 121.59 -38.76
C ALA A 151 -57.78 120.33 -39.45
N PRO A 152 -58.38 119.31 -38.73
CA PRO A 152 -57.84 117.93 -38.76
C PRO A 152 -58.84 116.74 -38.97
N ARG A 153 -58.35 115.51 -39.26
CA ARG A 153 -58.98 114.19 -38.93
C ARG A 153 -58.12 112.97 -39.35
N GLN A 154 -57.53 112.23 -38.39
CA GLN A 154 -56.73 111.00 -38.64
C GLN A 154 -57.08 109.83 -37.69
N GLY A 155 -58.27 109.83 -37.05
CA GLY A 155 -58.55 109.01 -35.86
C GLY A 155 -59.07 107.58 -36.09
N GLN A 156 -59.89 107.34 -37.12
CA GLN A 156 -60.78 106.16 -37.14
C GLN A 156 -60.13 104.82 -37.56
N ILE A 157 -59.00 104.84 -38.27
CA ILE A 157 -58.44 103.62 -38.92
C ILE A 157 -57.59 102.77 -37.94
N LEU A 158 -57.21 103.32 -36.79
CA LEU A 158 -56.26 102.68 -35.88
C LEU A 158 -56.88 101.58 -34.99
N GLU A 159 -58.18 101.65 -34.70
CA GLU A 159 -58.82 100.79 -33.69
C GLU A 159 -59.10 99.35 -34.18
N ASP A 160 -59.51 99.18 -35.45
CA ASP A 160 -59.80 97.83 -35.98
C ASP A 160 -58.52 96.99 -36.15
N TYR A 161 -57.42 97.61 -36.59
CA TYR A 161 -56.09 96.98 -36.66
C TYR A 161 -55.58 96.49 -35.30
N GLN A 162 -56.01 97.08 -34.18
CA GLN A 162 -55.63 96.64 -32.84
C GLN A 162 -56.34 95.35 -32.41
N LYS A 163 -57.55 95.06 -32.92
CA LYS A 163 -58.29 93.83 -32.55
C LYS A 163 -57.71 92.58 -33.21
N GLU A 164 -57.56 92.55 -34.53
CA GLU A 164 -57.03 91.36 -35.23
C GLU A 164 -55.58 91.05 -34.86
N ARG A 165 -54.79 92.08 -34.55
CA ARG A 165 -53.43 91.93 -34.03
C ARG A 165 -53.38 91.02 -32.80
N SER A 166 -54.35 91.12 -31.89
CA SER A 166 -54.39 90.29 -30.67
C SER A 166 -54.55 88.79 -30.96
N THR A 167 -55.26 88.45 -32.04
CA THR A 167 -55.54 87.06 -32.44
C THR A 167 -54.35 86.46 -33.18
N PHE A 168 -53.72 87.22 -34.07
CA PHE A 168 -52.45 86.83 -34.71
C PHE A 168 -51.31 86.70 -33.69
N GLU A 169 -51.21 87.60 -32.69
CA GLU A 169 -50.26 87.44 -31.57
C GLU A 169 -50.56 86.18 -30.74
N GLY A 170 -51.83 85.80 -30.57
CA GLY A 170 -52.22 84.55 -29.91
C GLY A 170 -51.78 83.29 -30.68
N LEU A 171 -52.05 83.25 -31.99
CA LEU A 171 -51.61 82.14 -32.84
C LEU A 171 -50.08 82.06 -32.93
N HIS A 172 -49.40 83.21 -33.05
CA HIS A 172 -47.94 83.26 -33.07
C HIS A 172 -47.34 82.70 -31.78
N ARG A 173 -47.85 83.10 -30.60
CA ARG A 173 -47.45 82.51 -29.30
C ARG A 173 -47.67 80.99 -29.26
N SER A 174 -48.75 80.48 -29.85
CA SER A 174 -48.99 79.02 -29.90
C SER A 174 -48.02 78.28 -30.83
N ILE A 175 -47.65 78.88 -31.96
CA ILE A 175 -46.66 78.30 -32.88
C ILE A 175 -45.28 78.31 -32.23
N THR A 176 -44.87 79.44 -31.64
CA THR A 176 -43.62 79.54 -30.87
C THR A 176 -43.57 78.50 -29.74
N ALA A 177 -44.66 78.30 -29.00
CA ALA A 177 -44.71 77.27 -27.95
C ALA A 177 -44.60 75.83 -28.49
N CYS A 178 -45.14 75.55 -29.68
CA CYS A 178 -44.94 74.25 -30.34
C CYS A 178 -43.51 74.08 -30.86
N ASP A 179 -42.91 75.13 -31.43
CA ASP A 179 -41.52 75.13 -31.87
C ASP A 179 -40.56 74.98 -30.68
N ASP A 180 -40.82 75.62 -29.53
CA ASP A 180 -40.05 75.46 -28.30
C ASP A 180 -40.09 74.01 -27.78
N VAL A 181 -41.26 73.36 -27.83
CA VAL A 181 -41.39 71.95 -27.45
C VAL A 181 -40.67 71.03 -28.45
N LEU A 182 -40.81 71.26 -29.76
CA LEU A 182 -40.10 70.49 -30.79
C LEU A 182 -38.58 70.65 -30.68
N ASN A 183 -38.10 71.87 -30.46
CA ASN A 183 -36.69 72.19 -30.23
C ASN A 183 -36.19 71.50 -28.94
N SER A 184 -37.02 71.41 -27.89
CA SER A 184 -36.69 70.61 -26.70
C SER A 184 -36.58 69.11 -26.99
N VAL A 185 -37.44 68.55 -27.84
CA VAL A 185 -37.39 67.13 -28.23
C VAL A 185 -36.21 66.86 -29.16
N GLU A 186 -35.91 67.77 -30.07
CA GLU A 186 -34.73 67.72 -30.92
C GLU A 186 -33.44 67.77 -30.10
N LEU A 187 -33.32 68.71 -29.15
CA LEU A 187 -32.19 68.76 -28.20
C LEU A 187 -32.05 67.46 -27.41
N ASN A 188 -33.13 66.95 -26.80
CA ASN A 188 -33.07 65.67 -26.08
C ASN A 188 -32.66 64.49 -26.98
N LEU A 189 -33.10 64.44 -28.24
CA LEU A 189 -32.70 63.38 -29.18
C LEU A 189 -31.26 63.54 -29.68
N ILE A 190 -30.78 64.77 -29.85
CA ILE A 190 -29.38 65.06 -30.15
C ILE A 190 -28.51 64.64 -28.97
N ASP A 191 -28.89 64.98 -27.74
CA ASP A 191 -28.18 64.60 -26.52
C ASP A 191 -28.18 63.07 -26.35
N PHE A 192 -29.32 62.38 -26.48
CA PHE A 192 -29.37 60.91 -26.47
C PHE A 192 -28.51 60.26 -27.56
N ARG A 193 -28.42 60.85 -28.75
CA ARG A 193 -27.54 60.37 -29.83
C ARG A 193 -26.06 60.58 -29.48
N ASN A 194 -25.72 61.71 -28.88
CA ASN A 194 -24.36 62.04 -28.46
C ASN A 194 -23.93 61.15 -27.28
N ASP A 195 -24.81 60.89 -26.33
CA ASP A 195 -24.61 59.95 -25.22
C ASP A 195 -24.45 58.51 -25.73
N LEU A 196 -25.28 58.06 -26.68
CA LEU A 196 -25.10 56.75 -27.32
C LEU A 196 -23.77 56.65 -28.09
N ALA A 197 -23.33 57.73 -28.73
CA ALA A 197 -22.03 57.78 -29.39
C ALA A 197 -20.88 57.71 -28.36
N SER A 198 -20.98 58.47 -27.26
CA SER A 198 -20.00 58.44 -26.16
C SER A 198 -19.92 57.05 -25.51
N VAL A 199 -21.07 56.48 -25.14
CA VAL A 199 -21.15 55.14 -24.51
C VAL A 199 -20.67 54.06 -25.48
N SER A 200 -20.93 54.19 -26.78
CA SER A 200 -20.40 53.25 -27.78
C SER A 200 -18.88 53.35 -27.91
N ALA A 201 -18.32 54.56 -27.93
CA ALA A 201 -16.88 54.79 -27.94
C ALA A 201 -16.20 54.30 -26.64
N ASP A 202 -16.84 54.50 -25.47
CA ASP A 202 -16.37 53.99 -24.19
C ASP A 202 -16.41 52.45 -24.12
N ILE A 203 -17.46 51.82 -24.67
CA ILE A 203 -17.56 50.35 -24.79
C ILE A 203 -16.50 49.82 -25.76
N GLU A 204 -16.26 50.47 -26.89
CA GLU A 204 -15.21 50.10 -27.84
C GLU A 204 -13.82 50.21 -27.19
N SER A 205 -13.55 51.33 -26.51
CA SER A 205 -12.32 51.55 -25.73
C SER A 205 -12.13 50.51 -24.61
N LEU A 206 -13.19 50.16 -23.88
CA LEU A 206 -13.17 49.09 -22.89
C LEU A 206 -12.95 47.71 -23.50
N GLN A 207 -13.54 47.41 -24.66
CA GLN A 207 -13.34 46.16 -25.37
C GLN A 207 -11.91 46.05 -25.92
N GLU A 208 -11.36 47.11 -26.52
CA GLU A 208 -9.97 47.14 -26.97
C GLU A 208 -9.01 47.00 -25.78
N ARG A 209 -9.24 47.74 -24.69
CA ARG A 209 -8.44 47.65 -23.46
C ARG A 209 -8.52 46.26 -22.83
N SER A 210 -9.69 45.62 -22.83
CA SER A 210 -9.89 44.24 -22.37
C SER A 210 -9.16 43.23 -23.26
N ALA A 211 -9.26 43.35 -24.59
CA ALA A 211 -8.54 42.51 -25.54
C ALA A 211 -7.02 42.68 -25.41
N ALA A 212 -6.52 43.90 -25.23
CA ALA A 212 -5.12 44.21 -25.01
C ALA A 212 -4.61 43.63 -23.67
N LEU A 213 -5.40 43.73 -22.59
CA LEU A 213 -5.09 43.10 -21.30
C LEU A 213 -5.08 41.57 -21.39
N ASN A 214 -6.03 40.97 -22.11
CA ASN A 214 -6.08 39.52 -22.30
C ASN A 214 -4.89 39.01 -23.13
N ARG A 215 -4.50 39.73 -24.19
CA ARG A 215 -3.25 39.45 -24.94
C ARG A 215 -2.01 39.55 -24.03
N ARG A 216 -1.90 40.60 -23.20
CA ARG A 216 -0.80 40.75 -22.23
C ARG A 216 -0.77 39.62 -21.18
N LEU A 217 -1.93 39.19 -20.70
CA LEU A 217 -2.07 38.10 -19.74
C LEU A 217 -1.69 36.75 -20.37
N GLN A 218 -2.10 36.50 -21.61
CA GLN A 218 -1.72 35.28 -22.33
C GLN A 218 -0.21 35.25 -22.60
N ASN A 219 0.37 36.34 -23.11
CA ASN A 219 1.82 36.44 -23.29
C ASN A 219 2.59 36.22 -21.98
N ARG A 220 2.09 36.74 -20.84
CA ARG A 220 2.69 36.49 -19.52
C ARG A 220 2.60 35.02 -19.11
N LYS A 221 1.46 34.35 -19.31
CA LYS A 221 1.30 32.91 -19.04
C LYS A 221 2.21 32.05 -19.91
N ASP A 222 2.38 32.39 -21.18
CA ASP A 222 3.24 31.65 -22.10
C ASP A 222 4.73 31.83 -21.73
N VAL A 223 5.13 33.04 -21.31
CA VAL A 223 6.46 33.31 -20.73
C VAL A 223 6.66 32.60 -19.39
N GLU A 224 5.68 32.63 -18.48
CA GLU A 224 5.72 31.93 -17.19
C GLU A 224 5.87 30.41 -17.39
N LYS A 225 5.13 29.83 -18.35
CA LYS A 225 5.21 28.41 -18.72
C LYS A 225 6.58 28.04 -19.32
N ALA A 226 7.24 28.95 -20.01
CA ALA A 226 8.57 28.73 -20.57
C ALA A 226 9.70 28.95 -19.54
N LEU A 227 9.59 29.98 -18.70
CA LEU A 227 10.64 30.41 -17.79
C LEU A 227 10.59 29.70 -16.42
N GLY A 228 9.38 29.38 -15.93
CA GLY A 228 9.15 28.72 -14.64
C GLY A 228 9.97 27.44 -14.46
N PRO A 229 9.90 26.46 -15.38
CA PRO A 229 10.70 25.24 -15.29
C PRO A 229 12.21 25.49 -15.26
N VAL A 230 12.69 26.51 -15.97
CA VAL A 230 14.11 26.89 -16.02
C VAL A 230 14.56 27.51 -14.69
N VAL A 231 13.71 28.32 -14.04
CA VAL A 231 13.97 28.92 -12.73
C VAL A 231 13.89 27.89 -11.60
N GLU A 232 12.91 26.98 -11.64
CA GLU A 232 12.80 25.87 -10.67
C GLU A 232 14.00 24.91 -10.74
N GLU A 233 14.60 24.76 -11.92
CA GLU A 233 15.78 23.91 -12.10
C GLU A 233 17.09 24.59 -11.72
N LEU A 234 17.21 25.91 -11.93
CA LEU A 234 18.40 26.69 -11.56
C LEU A 234 18.42 27.12 -10.08
N SER A 235 17.30 27.06 -9.37
CA SER A 235 17.20 27.52 -7.98
C SER A 235 17.02 26.39 -6.97
N VAL A 236 17.68 26.51 -5.82
CA VAL A 236 17.47 25.65 -4.65
C VAL A 236 17.01 26.53 -3.50
N SER A 237 15.81 26.27 -2.98
CA SER A 237 15.27 27.03 -1.84
C SER A 237 16.21 26.93 -0.62
N PRO A 238 16.52 28.05 0.07
CA PRO A 238 17.35 28.02 1.26
C PRO A 238 16.74 27.19 2.40
N GLU A 239 15.40 27.02 2.43
CA GLU A 239 14.72 26.13 3.38
C GLU A 239 15.11 24.66 3.19
N VAL A 240 15.31 24.23 1.94
CA VAL A 240 15.81 22.88 1.62
C VAL A 240 17.24 22.71 2.10
N VAL A 241 18.09 23.72 1.92
CA VAL A 241 19.48 23.73 2.40
C VAL A 241 19.55 23.68 3.93
N ALA A 242 18.73 24.48 4.62
CA ALA A 242 18.61 24.45 6.07
C ALA A 242 18.13 23.08 6.56
N LYS A 243 17.07 22.52 5.94
CA LYS A 243 16.51 21.24 6.36
C LYS A 243 17.45 20.04 6.12
N ILE A 244 18.29 20.08 5.10
CA ILE A 244 19.32 19.04 4.89
C ILE A 244 20.49 19.17 5.88
N SER A 245 20.88 20.40 6.24
CA SER A 245 22.04 20.65 7.12
C SER A 245 21.72 20.50 8.61
N THR A 246 20.59 21.04 9.08
CA THR A 246 20.21 21.12 10.51
C THR A 246 18.86 20.50 10.86
N GLY A 247 18.04 20.12 9.86
CA GLY A 247 16.70 19.57 10.06
C GLY A 247 16.68 18.17 10.68
N GLN A 248 15.53 17.82 11.26
CA GLN A 248 15.26 16.48 11.79
C GLN A 248 14.99 15.47 10.67
N LEU A 249 15.28 14.19 10.94
CA LEU A 249 15.20 13.08 10.00
C LEU A 249 13.80 12.47 9.97
N ASP A 250 12.86 13.20 9.36
CA ASP A 250 11.47 12.77 9.17
C ASP A 250 11.22 12.19 7.76
N GLU A 251 10.04 11.61 7.52
CA GLU A 251 9.59 11.28 6.15
C GLU A 251 9.62 12.48 5.19
N SER A 252 9.36 13.68 5.73
CA SER A 252 9.45 14.92 4.95
C SER A 252 10.89 15.26 4.53
N TRP A 253 11.89 14.77 5.26
CA TRP A 253 13.31 14.87 4.92
C TRP A 253 13.69 13.88 3.81
N VAL A 254 13.17 12.65 3.85
CA VAL A 254 13.36 11.65 2.78
C VAL A 254 12.89 12.19 1.43
N LYS A 255 11.70 12.79 1.37
CA LYS A 255 11.16 13.42 0.15
C LYS A 255 12.07 14.51 -0.41
N ILE A 256 12.72 15.29 0.47
CA ILE A 256 13.66 16.34 0.09
C ILE A 256 14.96 15.73 -0.47
N ILE A 257 15.45 14.63 0.10
CA ILE A 257 16.59 13.89 -0.47
C ILE A 257 16.26 13.28 -1.84
N CYS A 258 15.04 12.79 -2.04
CA CYS A 258 14.60 12.31 -3.36
C CYS A 258 14.58 13.42 -4.42
N GLU A 259 14.09 14.61 -4.07
CA GLU A 259 14.10 15.76 -5.00
C GLU A 259 15.52 16.30 -5.24
N LEU A 260 16.38 16.31 -4.22
CA LEU A 260 17.81 16.59 -4.40
C LEU A 260 18.45 15.63 -5.40
N ASP A 261 18.24 14.32 -5.24
CA ASP A 261 18.78 13.31 -6.16
C ASP A 261 18.28 13.52 -7.59
N ARG A 262 16.96 13.75 -7.74
CA ARG A 262 16.34 14.05 -9.04
C ARG A 262 16.99 15.26 -9.72
N ARG A 263 17.25 16.34 -8.96
CA ARG A 263 17.88 17.57 -9.46
C ARG A 263 19.33 17.36 -9.87
N THR A 264 20.15 16.70 -9.07
CA THR A 264 21.53 16.46 -9.48
C THR A 264 21.61 15.49 -10.66
N VAL A 265 20.78 14.44 -10.71
CA VAL A 265 20.75 13.55 -11.89
C VAL A 265 20.31 14.31 -13.16
N ALA A 266 19.45 15.32 -13.04
CA ALA A 266 19.13 16.23 -14.16
C ALA A 266 20.33 17.12 -14.54
N TYR A 267 21.03 17.67 -13.54
CA TYR A 267 22.26 18.45 -13.71
C TYR A 267 23.38 17.65 -14.40
N ASP A 268 23.66 16.43 -13.93
CA ASP A 268 24.65 15.51 -14.47
C ASP A 268 24.33 15.18 -15.94
N LYS A 269 23.05 14.89 -16.25
CA LYS A 269 22.58 14.69 -17.63
C LYS A 269 22.77 15.92 -18.51
N LYS A 270 22.57 17.13 -17.98
CA LYS A 270 22.78 18.38 -18.74
C LYS A 270 24.23 18.61 -19.10
N ILE A 271 25.16 18.35 -18.16
CA ILE A 271 26.60 18.38 -18.44
C ILE A 271 26.95 17.38 -19.55
N ILE A 272 26.49 16.13 -19.42
CA ILE A 272 26.76 15.07 -20.40
C ILE A 272 26.16 15.39 -21.79
N SER A 273 25.02 16.08 -21.85
CA SER A 273 24.35 16.44 -23.11
C SER A 273 25.01 17.59 -23.88
N GLY A 274 26.13 18.15 -23.41
CA GLY A 274 26.91 19.14 -24.14
C GLY A 274 26.27 20.54 -24.27
N ASN A 275 25.11 20.78 -23.66
CA ASN A 275 24.55 22.12 -23.57
C ASN A 275 25.47 22.99 -22.70
N GLN A 276 25.95 24.11 -23.26
CA GLN A 276 26.74 25.11 -22.53
C GLN A 276 26.04 25.47 -21.21
N PRO A 277 26.64 25.19 -20.04
CA PRO A 277 26.02 25.53 -18.77
C PRO A 277 25.95 27.06 -18.66
N SER A 278 24.76 27.59 -18.39
CA SER A 278 24.65 28.99 -17.98
C SER A 278 25.51 29.23 -16.73
N ARG A 279 26.00 30.45 -16.50
CA ARG A 279 26.84 30.75 -15.32
C ARG A 279 26.17 30.30 -14.01
N ALA A 280 24.86 30.54 -13.89
CA ALA A 280 24.05 30.05 -12.76
C ALA A 280 24.02 28.51 -12.64
N SER A 281 23.99 27.78 -13.76
CA SER A 281 24.10 26.31 -13.75
C SER A 281 25.49 25.88 -13.27
N ALA A 282 26.56 26.55 -13.70
CA ALA A 282 27.92 26.23 -13.27
C ALA A 282 28.16 26.52 -11.77
N GLU A 283 27.51 27.56 -11.22
CA GLU A 283 27.52 27.87 -9.77
C GLU A 283 26.67 26.89 -8.94
N LEU A 284 25.61 26.32 -9.52
CA LEU A 284 24.74 25.35 -8.86
C LEU A 284 25.44 24.00 -8.60
N GLY A 285 26.32 23.55 -9.50
CA GLY A 285 27.08 22.31 -9.36
C GLY A 285 27.79 22.12 -8.00
N PRO A 286 28.72 23.00 -7.60
CA PRO A 286 29.42 22.89 -6.32
C PRO A 286 28.52 23.09 -5.10
N LEU A 287 27.35 23.74 -5.24
CA LEU A 287 26.35 23.80 -4.18
C LEU A 287 25.66 22.45 -4.00
N LEU A 288 25.23 21.81 -5.10
CA LEU A 288 24.63 20.49 -5.08
C LEU A 288 25.62 19.44 -4.54
N GLU A 289 26.89 19.49 -4.94
CA GLU A 289 27.92 18.58 -4.43
C GLU A 289 28.13 18.72 -2.90
N LYS A 290 28.29 19.94 -2.38
CA LYS A 290 28.39 20.15 -0.93
C LYS A 290 27.16 19.67 -0.17
N LEU A 291 25.98 19.88 -0.75
CA LEU A 291 24.71 19.47 -0.19
C LEU A 291 24.54 17.93 -0.19
N THR A 292 24.98 17.23 -1.25
CA THR A 292 24.98 15.76 -1.29
C THR A 292 25.99 15.17 -0.33
N LEU A 293 27.18 15.74 -0.19
CA LEU A 293 28.17 15.33 0.82
C LEU A 293 27.61 15.48 2.25
N LYS A 294 26.93 16.59 2.56
CA LYS A 294 26.27 16.78 3.87
C LYS A 294 25.12 15.80 4.09
N ALA A 295 24.34 15.50 3.05
CA ALA A 295 23.30 14.48 3.12
C ALA A 295 23.89 13.08 3.38
N ILE A 296 24.99 12.72 2.70
CA ILE A 296 25.71 11.45 2.90
C ILE A 296 26.21 11.31 4.35
N GLU A 297 26.81 12.36 4.92
CA GLU A 297 27.22 12.41 6.33
C GLU A 297 26.04 12.15 7.28
N ARG A 298 24.91 12.85 7.06
CA ARG A 298 23.68 12.69 7.87
C ARG A 298 23.09 11.27 7.78
N ILE A 299 23.01 10.70 6.57
CA ILE A 299 22.49 9.35 6.32
C ILE A 299 23.39 8.30 6.98
N ARG A 300 24.71 8.44 6.84
CA ARG A 300 25.69 7.56 7.49
C ARG A 300 25.48 7.54 9.00
N ASP A 301 25.45 8.72 9.63
CA ASP A 301 25.32 8.82 11.09
C ASP A 301 24.01 8.20 11.59
N PHE A 302 22.91 8.42 10.87
CA PHE A 302 21.62 7.78 11.15
C PHE A 302 21.68 6.26 11.02
N LEU A 303 22.11 5.72 9.87
CA LEU A 303 22.16 4.28 9.64
C LEU A 303 23.12 3.58 10.63
N VAL A 304 24.25 4.19 10.94
CA VAL A 304 25.18 3.70 11.97
C VAL A 304 24.55 3.71 13.36
N ALA A 305 23.77 4.74 13.72
CA ALA A 305 23.02 4.77 14.97
C ALA A 305 21.96 3.66 15.03
N GLN A 306 21.23 3.41 13.95
CA GLN A 306 20.25 2.31 13.88
C GLN A 306 20.93 0.93 13.97
N ILE A 307 22.06 0.71 13.29
CA ILE A 307 22.85 -0.53 13.40
C ILE A 307 23.38 -0.73 14.83
N LYS A 308 23.78 0.35 15.53
CA LYS A 308 24.15 0.26 16.95
C LYS A 308 22.95 -0.11 17.84
N ALA A 309 21.75 0.41 17.56
CA ALA A 309 20.53 0.08 18.31
C ALA A 309 20.16 -1.42 18.21
N LEU A 310 20.42 -2.08 17.07
CA LEU A 310 20.22 -3.53 16.91
C LEU A 310 21.06 -4.38 17.89
N ARG A 311 22.13 -3.84 18.47
CA ARG A 311 22.98 -4.54 19.44
C ARG A 311 22.43 -4.50 20.87
N SER A 312 21.37 -3.76 21.13
CA SER A 312 20.80 -3.59 22.47
C SER A 312 20.06 -4.87 22.94
N PRO A 313 20.40 -5.45 24.11
CA PRO A 313 20.00 -6.81 24.48
C PRO A 313 18.50 -7.02 24.77
N HIS A 314 17.70 -5.95 24.78
CA HIS A 314 16.27 -6.00 25.09
C HIS A 314 15.36 -5.51 23.95
N ILE A 315 15.90 -5.12 22.80
CA ILE A 315 15.12 -4.61 21.66
C ILE A 315 14.87 -5.74 20.65
N ASN A 316 13.66 -5.79 20.09
CA ASN A 316 13.37 -6.69 18.97
C ASN A 316 14.00 -6.10 17.69
N ALA A 317 14.91 -6.83 17.05
CA ALA A 317 15.54 -6.39 15.80
C ALA A 317 14.49 -6.11 14.71
N GLN A 318 13.43 -6.92 14.63
CA GLN A 318 12.33 -6.76 13.67
C GLN A 318 11.57 -5.44 13.87
N LEU A 319 11.45 -4.96 15.11
CA LEU A 319 10.79 -3.68 15.40
C LEU A 319 11.62 -2.51 14.83
N ILE A 320 12.94 -2.52 15.05
CA ILE A 320 13.86 -1.51 14.49
C ILE A 320 13.89 -1.61 12.96
N GLN A 321 13.95 -2.81 12.40
CA GLN A 321 13.89 -3.06 10.96
C GLN A 321 12.63 -2.46 10.32
N GLN A 322 11.45 -2.68 10.91
CA GLN A 322 10.19 -2.16 10.39
C GLN A 322 10.05 -0.64 10.58
N GLN A 323 10.33 -0.12 11.79
CA GLN A 323 10.07 1.29 12.11
C GLN A 323 11.16 2.25 11.59
N ASN A 324 12.43 1.83 11.60
CA ASN A 324 13.57 2.73 11.39
C ASN A 324 14.40 2.42 10.14
N PHE A 325 14.37 1.18 9.61
CA PHE A 325 15.02 0.87 8.33
C PHE A 325 14.03 0.92 7.16
N LEU A 326 12.93 0.16 7.18
CA LEU A 326 11.99 0.10 6.05
C LEU A 326 11.33 1.46 5.76
N ARG A 327 10.98 2.23 6.79
CA ARG A 327 10.46 3.61 6.66
C ARG A 327 11.42 4.58 5.96
N TYR A 328 12.73 4.28 6.00
CA TYR A 328 13.82 5.10 5.49
C TYR A 328 14.64 4.38 4.40
N ARG A 329 14.06 3.36 3.73
CA ARG A 329 14.67 2.56 2.66
C ARG A 329 15.34 3.41 1.57
N ASP A 330 14.69 4.49 1.16
CA ASP A 330 15.16 5.35 0.08
C ASP A 330 16.51 6.01 0.39
N LEU A 331 16.85 6.19 1.67
CA LEU A 331 18.14 6.73 2.10
C LEU A 331 19.31 5.80 1.74
N TYR A 332 19.13 4.48 1.86
CA TYR A 332 20.14 3.51 1.42
C TYR A 332 20.25 3.50 -0.12
N SER A 333 19.10 3.56 -0.80
CA SER A 333 19.07 3.60 -2.27
C SER A 333 19.69 4.87 -2.85
N PHE A 334 19.59 6.01 -2.16
CA PHE A 334 20.32 7.25 -2.46
C PHE A 334 21.82 7.10 -2.19
N LEU A 335 22.19 6.59 -1.01
CA LEU A 335 23.59 6.40 -0.63
C LEU A 335 24.34 5.48 -1.62
N HIS A 336 23.73 4.38 -2.04
CA HIS A 336 24.34 3.45 -3.00
C HIS A 336 24.55 4.07 -4.39
N ARG A 337 23.61 4.89 -4.87
CA ARG A 337 23.73 5.63 -6.15
C ARG A 337 24.87 6.64 -6.15
N ARG A 338 25.18 7.24 -4.99
CA ARG A 338 26.07 8.41 -4.88
C ARG A 338 27.45 8.07 -4.36
N HIS A 339 27.53 7.13 -3.44
CA HIS A 339 28.78 6.75 -2.78
C HIS A 339 28.75 5.26 -2.42
N ALA A 340 28.85 4.41 -3.44
CA ALA A 340 28.69 2.96 -3.35
C ALA A 340 29.58 2.31 -2.26
N ALA A 341 30.84 2.72 -2.12
CA ALA A 341 31.77 2.13 -1.13
C ALA A 341 31.24 2.25 0.32
N LEU A 342 30.79 3.43 0.72
CA LEU A 342 30.17 3.66 2.04
C LEU A 342 28.85 2.90 2.21
N ALA A 343 28.07 2.72 1.14
CA ALA A 343 26.88 1.87 1.18
C ALA A 343 27.25 0.39 1.43
N GLU A 344 28.33 -0.10 0.83
CA GLU A 344 28.87 -1.44 1.08
C GLU A 344 29.46 -1.60 2.49
N GLU A 345 30.12 -0.59 3.03
CA GLU A 345 30.59 -0.59 4.42
C GLU A 345 29.42 -0.67 5.41
N ILE A 346 28.35 0.11 5.19
CA ILE A 346 27.15 0.09 6.03
C ILE A 346 26.39 -1.24 5.89
N SER A 347 26.25 -1.80 4.68
CA SER A 347 25.61 -3.10 4.50
C SER A 347 26.43 -4.24 5.13
N ARG A 348 27.77 -4.18 5.07
CA ARG A 348 28.68 -5.10 5.76
C ARG A 348 28.59 -4.96 7.29
N ALA A 349 28.49 -3.73 7.80
CA ALA A 349 28.30 -3.48 9.23
C ALA A 349 26.94 -3.98 9.74
N TYR A 350 25.88 -3.83 8.95
CA TYR A 350 24.57 -4.43 9.21
C TYR A 350 24.66 -5.97 9.23
N MET A 351 25.19 -6.56 8.16
CA MET A 351 25.34 -8.01 7.97
C MET A 351 26.10 -8.67 9.14
N ASN A 352 27.26 -8.13 9.52
CA ASN A 352 28.03 -8.63 10.66
C ASN A 352 27.30 -8.48 11.99
N THR A 353 26.49 -7.41 12.15
CA THR A 353 25.70 -7.19 13.37
C THR A 353 24.54 -8.16 13.47
N MET A 354 23.85 -8.46 12.36
CA MET A 354 22.77 -9.46 12.33
C MET A 354 23.29 -10.89 12.49
N ARG A 355 24.45 -11.23 11.88
CA ARG A 355 25.13 -12.51 12.09
C ARG A 355 25.42 -12.74 13.58
N TRP A 356 26.01 -11.75 14.25
CA TRP A 356 26.23 -11.79 15.70
C TRP A 356 24.91 -11.87 16.50
N TYR A 357 23.89 -11.11 16.12
CA TYR A 357 22.59 -11.11 16.79
C TYR A 357 21.94 -12.50 16.76
N TYR A 358 21.73 -13.07 15.57
CA TYR A 358 21.11 -14.39 15.44
C TYR A 358 21.95 -15.48 16.09
N GLN A 359 23.27 -15.51 15.87
CA GLN A 359 24.16 -16.47 16.53
C GLN A 359 24.06 -16.39 18.06
N THR A 360 24.02 -15.19 18.64
CA THR A 360 23.93 -15.01 20.11
C THR A 360 22.56 -15.41 20.66
N GLN A 361 21.46 -15.07 19.98
CA GLN A 361 20.12 -15.42 20.43
C GLN A 361 19.84 -16.92 20.26
N PHE A 362 20.22 -17.52 19.14
CA PHE A 362 20.06 -18.97 18.92
C PHE A 362 20.99 -19.81 19.80
N ALA A 363 22.20 -19.35 20.15
CA ALA A 363 23.04 -20.04 21.14
C ALA A 363 22.35 -20.13 22.52
N ARG A 364 21.76 -19.02 22.99
CA ARG A 364 20.97 -18.98 24.23
C ARG A 364 19.71 -19.83 24.13
N TYR A 365 19.05 -19.81 22.97
CA TYR A 365 17.84 -20.60 22.74
C TYR A 365 18.12 -22.10 22.69
N GLN A 366 19.23 -22.52 22.07
CA GLN A 366 19.69 -23.91 22.09
C GLN A 366 19.97 -24.39 23.51
N GLN A 367 20.61 -23.56 24.35
CA GLN A 367 20.84 -23.86 25.77
C GLN A 367 19.53 -24.01 26.56
N ALA A 368 18.56 -23.12 26.34
CA ALA A 368 17.24 -23.19 26.97
C ALA A 368 16.39 -24.36 26.44
N LEU A 369 16.54 -24.81 25.20
CA LEU A 369 15.89 -26.04 24.72
C LEU A 369 16.58 -27.29 25.25
N ALA A 370 17.88 -27.25 25.52
CA ALA A 370 18.62 -28.35 26.11
C ALA A 370 18.33 -28.56 27.61
N SER A 371 17.71 -27.60 28.31
CA SER A 371 17.23 -27.77 29.69
C SER A 371 15.95 -28.62 29.78
N ILE A 372 15.18 -28.73 28.67
CA ILE A 372 14.00 -29.59 28.57
C ILE A 372 14.41 -31.06 28.70
N LYS A 373 13.82 -31.76 29.67
CA LYS A 373 14.08 -33.18 29.92
C LYS A 373 13.54 -34.03 28.76
N THR A 374 14.40 -34.78 28.08
CA THR A 374 14.00 -35.65 26.96
C THR A 374 13.99 -37.13 27.37
N HIS A 375 13.02 -37.91 26.86
CA HIS A 375 13.00 -39.36 27.01
C HIS A 375 14.20 -40.00 26.31
N VAL A 376 14.98 -40.81 27.05
CA VAL A 376 16.11 -41.57 26.52
C VAL A 376 15.61 -42.95 26.10
N ILE A 377 15.60 -43.21 24.79
CA ILE A 377 15.22 -44.49 24.18
C ILE A 377 16.51 -45.14 23.65
N ASP A 378 16.96 -46.19 24.35
CA ASP A 378 18.26 -46.83 24.14
C ASP A 378 18.12 -48.15 23.36
N LYS A 379 19.25 -48.79 23.04
CA LYS A 379 19.37 -50.07 22.34
C LYS A 379 18.61 -51.23 23.01
N SER A 380 18.26 -51.09 24.30
CA SER A 380 17.37 -51.99 25.05
C SER A 380 15.93 -51.96 24.55
N ASP A 381 15.46 -50.83 24.04
CA ASP A 381 14.07 -50.62 23.65
C ASP A 381 13.83 -51.02 22.19
N THR A 382 14.43 -52.15 21.80
CA THR A 382 14.26 -52.77 20.49
C THR A 382 13.21 -53.88 20.56
N LEU A 383 12.47 -54.09 19.47
CA LEU A 383 11.32 -55.01 19.40
C LEU A 383 11.58 -56.38 20.04
N GLY A 384 12.77 -56.95 19.77
CA GLY A 384 13.18 -58.27 20.24
C GLY A 384 13.87 -58.33 21.61
N HIS A 385 13.81 -57.27 22.44
CA HIS A 385 14.28 -57.36 23.82
C HIS A 385 13.17 -57.87 24.75
N GLU A 386 13.38 -59.04 25.38
CA GLU A 386 12.46 -59.64 26.33
C GLU A 386 12.44 -58.86 27.66
N ASP A 387 11.26 -58.47 28.17
CA ASP A 387 11.09 -57.62 29.37
C ASP A 387 11.45 -58.32 30.70
N THR A 388 11.91 -59.58 30.67
CA THR A 388 12.31 -60.39 31.84
C THR A 388 13.33 -59.67 32.74
N THR A 389 14.17 -58.80 32.16
CA THR A 389 15.12 -57.94 32.89
C THR A 389 14.45 -56.78 33.63
N ARG A 390 13.30 -56.25 33.19
CA ARG A 390 12.65 -55.10 33.84
C ARG A 390 12.11 -55.46 35.22
N MET A 391 11.58 -56.69 35.41
CA MET A 391 11.21 -57.20 36.75
C MET A 391 12.41 -57.41 37.68
N ALA A 392 13.58 -57.77 37.15
CA ALA A 392 14.80 -57.89 37.96
C ALA A 392 15.48 -56.54 38.24
N THR A 393 15.34 -55.55 37.34
CA THR A 393 16.01 -54.25 37.43
C THR A 393 15.35 -53.30 38.42
N VAL A 394 14.06 -53.49 38.74
CA VAL A 394 13.39 -52.81 39.87
C VAL A 394 14.06 -53.11 41.22
N LEU A 395 14.87 -54.19 41.30
CA LEU A 395 15.62 -54.60 42.49
C LEU A 395 17.10 -54.15 42.49
N SER A 396 17.58 -53.44 41.44
CA SER A 396 18.98 -53.01 41.32
C SER A 396 19.12 -51.50 41.17
N SER A 397 19.30 -50.82 42.31
CA SER A 397 19.17 -49.37 42.48
C SER A 397 20.41 -48.55 42.05
N THR A 398 20.95 -48.76 40.84
CA THR A 398 22.18 -48.08 40.38
C THR A 398 22.10 -47.39 39.01
N ARG A 399 20.92 -47.35 38.37
CA ARG A 399 20.65 -46.45 37.23
C ARG A 399 19.35 -45.71 37.48
N THR A 400 19.35 -44.40 37.25
CA THR A 400 18.14 -43.57 37.30
C THR A 400 17.16 -44.03 36.24
N ALA A 401 16.15 -44.80 36.64
CA ALA A 401 15.06 -45.17 35.75
C ALA A 401 14.36 -43.88 35.29
N GLY A 402 14.47 -43.58 34.00
CA GLY A 402 13.73 -42.47 33.40
C GLY A 402 12.22 -42.68 33.52
N SER A 403 11.46 -41.61 33.33
CA SER A 403 9.99 -41.67 33.32
C SER A 403 9.51 -42.80 32.37
N PRO A 404 8.55 -43.64 32.79
CA PRO A 404 8.05 -44.73 31.96
C PRO A 404 7.52 -44.19 30.64
N HIS A 405 8.05 -44.71 29.54
CA HIS A 405 7.74 -44.25 28.19
C HIS A 405 7.43 -45.44 27.29
N ASP A 406 6.48 -45.24 26.39
CA ASP A 406 6.12 -46.21 25.36
C ASP A 406 6.86 -45.81 24.07
N ALA A 407 7.92 -46.55 23.74
CA ALA A 407 8.75 -46.27 22.57
C ALA A 407 8.10 -46.68 21.24
N PHE A 408 7.07 -47.53 21.27
CA PHE A 408 6.44 -48.10 20.07
C PHE A 408 5.10 -47.46 19.73
N ASN A 409 4.49 -46.71 20.64
CA ASN A 409 3.20 -46.09 20.46
C ASN A 409 3.32 -44.61 20.09
N LEU A 410 2.56 -44.19 19.07
CA LEU A 410 2.53 -42.80 18.62
C LEU A 410 1.78 -41.87 19.59
N GLY A 411 0.72 -42.37 20.25
CA GLY A 411 -0.07 -41.62 21.22
C GLY A 411 -0.41 -40.18 20.79
N ARG A 412 -0.14 -39.21 21.68
CA ARG A 412 -0.32 -37.76 21.43
C ARG A 412 0.84 -37.09 20.70
N ARG A 413 1.91 -37.81 20.33
CA ARG A 413 3.10 -37.23 19.68
C ARG A 413 2.75 -36.62 18.31
N ILE A 414 1.73 -37.16 17.65
CA ILE A 414 1.17 -36.66 16.38
C ILE A 414 0.52 -35.27 16.48
N ASP A 415 0.13 -34.80 17.67
CA ASP A 415 -0.58 -33.52 17.82
C ASP A 415 0.30 -32.32 17.41
N LEU A 416 1.63 -32.47 17.48
CA LEU A 416 2.63 -31.53 16.94
C LEU A 416 2.51 -31.34 15.43
N LEU A 417 2.25 -32.41 14.67
CA LEU A 417 2.03 -32.32 13.23
C LEU A 417 0.68 -31.71 12.89
N LYS A 418 -0.39 -32.16 13.58
CA LYS A 418 -1.78 -31.76 13.28
C LYS A 418 -2.10 -30.32 13.64
N THR A 419 -1.40 -29.71 14.60
CA THR A 419 -1.65 -28.32 14.98
C THR A 419 -1.17 -27.36 13.88
N SER A 420 -2.10 -26.57 13.32
CA SER A 420 -1.82 -25.72 12.15
C SER A 420 -1.13 -24.38 12.45
N ASN A 421 -1.10 -23.94 13.71
CA ASN A 421 -0.58 -22.63 14.12
C ASN A 421 0.18 -22.73 15.46
N GLN A 422 1.27 -23.51 15.50
CA GLN A 422 2.16 -23.49 16.66
C GLN A 422 3.11 -22.30 16.57
N THR A 423 3.25 -21.54 17.65
CA THR A 423 4.32 -20.54 17.80
C THR A 423 5.52 -21.20 18.49
N ALA A 424 6.74 -20.85 18.09
CA ALA A 424 7.93 -21.41 18.72
C ALA A 424 7.97 -21.14 20.24
N LEU A 425 8.40 -22.15 21.01
CA LEU A 425 8.41 -22.10 22.47
C LEU A 425 9.39 -21.01 22.93
N SER A 426 8.94 -20.13 23.82
CA SER A 426 9.79 -19.10 24.39
C SER A 426 10.85 -19.67 25.31
N SER A 427 12.08 -19.13 25.25
CA SER A 427 13.21 -19.59 26.06
C SER A 427 12.91 -19.68 27.57
N TYR A 428 12.10 -18.75 28.08
CA TYR A 428 11.68 -18.74 29.49
C TYR A 428 10.75 -19.91 29.84
N LEU A 429 9.81 -20.23 28.94
CA LEU A 429 8.88 -21.34 29.09
C LEU A 429 9.56 -22.71 28.86
N ALA A 430 10.71 -22.73 28.19
CA ALA A 430 11.53 -23.93 28.07
C ALA A 430 12.24 -24.26 29.39
N ASP A 431 12.80 -23.26 30.09
CA ASP A 431 13.49 -23.44 31.37
C ASP A 431 12.54 -23.74 32.55
N GLU A 432 11.29 -23.25 32.52
CA GLU A 432 10.27 -23.60 33.53
C GLU A 432 9.69 -25.02 33.35
N ASP A 433 9.86 -25.64 32.17
CA ASP A 433 9.18 -26.89 31.84
C ASP A 433 9.90 -28.12 32.41
N GLN A 434 9.36 -28.63 33.51
CA GLN A 434 9.84 -29.86 34.14
C GLN A 434 9.28 -31.15 33.54
N THR A 435 8.36 -31.07 32.56
CA THR A 435 7.77 -32.26 31.94
C THR A 435 8.79 -32.98 31.05
N THR A 436 8.82 -34.31 31.12
CA THR A 436 9.64 -35.09 30.18
C THR A 436 8.94 -35.11 28.83
N ARG A 437 9.66 -34.73 27.77
CA ARG A 437 9.17 -34.66 26.39
C ARG A 437 9.95 -35.60 25.48
N TYR A 438 9.45 -35.78 24.26
CA TYR A 438 10.15 -36.53 23.21
C TYR A 438 11.02 -35.61 22.34
N LEU A 439 12.00 -36.19 21.64
CA LEU A 439 13.04 -35.46 20.90
C LEU A 439 12.49 -34.52 19.81
N GLU A 440 11.36 -34.88 19.20
CA GLU A 440 10.71 -34.07 18.17
C GLU A 440 10.23 -32.72 18.69
N VAL A 441 10.03 -32.55 20.01
CA VAL A 441 9.67 -31.27 20.60
C VAL A 441 10.82 -30.27 20.53
N GLN A 442 12.03 -30.67 20.93
CA GLN A 442 13.20 -29.80 20.86
C GLN A 442 13.53 -29.48 19.40
N PHE A 443 13.49 -30.50 18.53
CA PHE A 443 13.68 -30.33 17.09
C PHE A 443 12.65 -29.36 16.48
N HIS A 444 11.35 -29.52 16.78
CA HIS A 444 10.29 -28.69 16.23
C HIS A 444 10.48 -27.21 16.59
N HIS A 445 10.58 -26.89 17.88
CA HIS A 445 10.59 -25.50 18.32
C HIS A 445 11.87 -24.76 17.91
N PHE A 446 13.03 -25.44 17.85
CA PHE A 446 14.23 -24.84 17.27
C PHE A 446 14.07 -24.52 15.79
N ASN A 447 13.67 -25.51 14.99
CA ASN A 447 13.56 -25.35 13.54
C ASN A 447 12.45 -24.35 13.15
N LEU A 448 11.31 -24.36 13.84
CA LEU A 448 10.23 -23.39 13.64
C LEU A 448 10.71 -21.96 13.89
N ALA A 449 11.33 -21.70 15.05
CA ALA A 449 11.91 -20.39 15.36
C ALA A 449 12.92 -19.92 14.31
N LEU A 450 13.75 -20.84 13.83
CA LEU A 450 14.75 -20.59 12.80
C LEU A 450 14.12 -20.21 11.46
N ILE A 451 13.14 -20.97 10.97
CA ILE A 451 12.44 -20.70 9.71
C ILE A 451 11.63 -19.38 9.77
N ASP A 452 10.97 -19.07 10.89
CA ASP A 452 10.23 -17.82 11.05
C ASP A 452 11.15 -16.60 11.04
N ASN A 453 12.27 -16.64 11.79
CA ASN A 453 13.25 -15.55 11.79
C ASN A 453 13.97 -15.42 10.44
N ALA A 454 14.31 -16.54 9.79
CA ALA A 454 14.87 -16.56 8.45
C ALA A 454 13.92 -15.96 7.41
N THR A 455 12.63 -16.27 7.49
CA THR A 455 11.59 -15.67 6.62
C THR A 455 11.57 -14.16 6.81
N ALA A 456 11.46 -13.69 8.07
CA ALA A 456 11.38 -12.28 8.40
C ALA A 456 12.62 -11.49 7.90
N GLU A 457 13.83 -12.01 8.14
CA GLU A 457 15.06 -11.37 7.69
C GLU A 457 15.16 -11.36 6.16
N TYR A 458 14.86 -12.47 5.47
CA TYR A 458 14.91 -12.49 4.00
C TYR A 458 13.92 -11.49 3.39
N THR A 459 12.69 -11.42 3.92
CA THR A 459 11.70 -10.42 3.51
C THR A 459 12.18 -8.99 3.80
N PHE A 460 12.81 -8.74 4.95
CA PHE A 460 13.43 -7.45 5.26
C PHE A 460 14.55 -7.09 4.28
N LEU A 461 15.52 -7.99 4.06
CA LEU A 461 16.65 -7.76 3.16
C LEU A 461 16.18 -7.49 1.72
N ALA A 462 15.24 -8.29 1.22
CA ALA A 462 14.60 -8.09 -0.08
C ALA A 462 13.87 -6.74 -0.16
N SER A 463 13.23 -6.30 0.93
CA SER A 463 12.48 -5.05 0.98
C SER A 463 13.35 -3.81 1.19
N PHE A 464 14.50 -3.91 1.87
CA PHE A 464 15.37 -2.76 2.17
C PHE A 464 16.47 -2.57 1.13
N PHE A 465 17.13 -3.64 0.69
CA PHE A 465 18.27 -3.55 -0.23
C PHE A 465 17.89 -3.50 -1.71
N SER A 466 16.69 -3.95 -2.10
CA SER A 466 16.14 -3.71 -3.44
C SER A 466 15.73 -2.23 -3.60
N PRO A 467 15.85 -1.60 -4.78
CA PRO A 467 16.46 -2.10 -6.02
C PRO A 467 17.98 -1.87 -6.09
N ALA A 468 18.60 -1.32 -5.03
CA ALA A 468 20.02 -0.98 -5.02
C ALA A 468 20.93 -2.22 -5.19
N LEU A 469 20.55 -3.37 -4.61
CA LEU A 469 21.23 -4.64 -4.79
C LEU A 469 20.33 -5.65 -5.53
N SER A 470 20.94 -6.49 -6.36
CA SER A 470 20.26 -7.61 -7.01
C SER A 470 19.88 -8.71 -6.01
N TYR A 471 18.77 -9.40 -6.27
CA TYR A 471 18.29 -10.54 -5.47
C TYR A 471 19.37 -11.63 -5.25
N SER A 472 20.27 -11.85 -6.21
CA SER A 472 21.38 -12.80 -6.05
C SER A 472 22.42 -12.35 -5.01
N HIS A 473 22.65 -11.04 -4.87
CA HIS A 473 23.52 -10.48 -3.82
C HIS A 473 22.80 -10.51 -2.47
N ILE A 474 21.51 -10.18 -2.44
CA ILE A 474 20.65 -10.27 -1.25
C ILE A 474 20.66 -11.71 -0.68
N SER A 475 20.56 -12.73 -1.53
CA SER A 475 20.68 -14.13 -1.10
C SER A 475 22.05 -14.47 -0.52
N LYS A 476 23.15 -13.93 -1.07
CA LYS A 476 24.51 -14.11 -0.48
C LYS A 476 24.63 -13.47 0.90
N ILE A 477 24.11 -12.25 1.07
CA ILE A 477 24.08 -11.54 2.36
C ILE A 477 23.28 -12.35 3.38
N PHE A 478 22.08 -12.84 2.99
CA PHE A 478 21.25 -13.69 3.82
C PHE A 478 21.98 -14.96 4.26
N THR A 479 22.61 -15.69 3.32
CA THR A 479 23.37 -16.90 3.65
C THR A 479 24.48 -16.58 4.66
N HIS A 480 25.24 -15.51 4.48
CA HIS A 480 26.31 -15.15 5.41
C HIS A 480 25.81 -14.78 6.82
N ILE A 481 24.62 -14.18 6.93
CA ILE A 481 23.97 -13.88 8.22
C ILE A 481 23.58 -15.17 8.95
N PHE A 482 22.96 -16.12 8.25
CA PHE A 482 22.40 -17.34 8.87
C PHE A 482 23.32 -18.55 8.90
N GLU A 483 24.43 -18.57 8.16
CA GLU A 483 25.39 -19.69 8.07
C GLU A 483 25.71 -20.33 9.43
N SER A 484 26.17 -19.54 10.41
CA SER A 484 26.49 -20.03 11.76
C SER A 484 25.26 -20.47 12.58
N THR A 485 24.06 -19.98 12.23
CA THR A 485 22.80 -20.35 12.87
C THR A 485 22.23 -21.64 12.26
N PHE A 486 22.41 -21.84 10.95
CA PHE A 486 22.09 -23.08 10.25
C PHE A 486 23.02 -24.22 10.69
N GLU A 487 24.33 -23.97 10.85
CA GLU A 487 25.27 -24.94 11.42
C GLU A 487 24.86 -25.36 12.85
N MET A 488 24.42 -24.41 13.67
CA MET A 488 23.90 -24.68 15.02
C MET A 488 22.64 -25.56 15.00
N GLY A 489 21.71 -25.31 14.08
CA GLY A 489 20.51 -26.13 13.89
C GLY A 489 20.78 -27.54 13.39
N GLN A 490 21.73 -27.70 12.46
CA GLN A 490 22.20 -29.01 12.00
C GLN A 490 22.92 -29.77 13.13
N THR A 491 23.73 -29.07 13.92
CA THR A 491 24.43 -29.64 15.09
C THR A 491 23.45 -30.13 16.14
N LEU A 492 22.45 -29.31 16.52
CA LEU A 492 21.38 -29.72 17.44
C LEU A 492 20.64 -30.94 16.91
N SER A 493 20.22 -30.90 15.64
CA SER A 493 19.51 -32.02 15.00
C SER A 493 20.35 -33.30 15.00
N LYS A 494 21.67 -33.20 14.83
CA LYS A 494 22.61 -34.33 14.87
C LYS A 494 22.75 -34.89 16.28
N THR A 495 22.86 -34.04 17.31
CA THR A 495 22.94 -34.46 18.71
C THR A 495 21.65 -35.10 19.23
N LEU A 496 20.48 -34.64 18.79
CA LEU A 496 19.19 -35.26 19.15
C LEU A 496 19.01 -36.66 18.54
N VAL A 497 19.68 -36.93 17.42
CA VAL A 497 19.42 -38.07 16.54
C VAL A 497 20.58 -39.09 16.54
N SER A 498 21.76 -38.74 17.06
CA SER A 498 22.93 -39.63 17.11
C SER A 498 22.67 -40.91 17.90
N ASP A 499 22.21 -40.79 19.15
CA ASP A 499 22.23 -41.89 20.11
C ASP A 499 20.84 -42.50 20.38
N THR A 500 19.77 -41.88 19.85
CA THR A 500 18.39 -42.39 19.99
C THR A 500 18.12 -43.63 19.12
N TYR A 501 17.30 -44.53 19.64
CA TYR A 501 16.70 -45.64 18.89
C TYR A 501 15.18 -45.46 18.65
N ASP A 502 14.68 -44.24 18.86
CA ASP A 502 13.27 -43.87 18.62
C ASP A 502 12.96 -43.67 17.13
N ALA A 503 12.54 -44.74 16.47
CA ALA A 503 12.16 -44.73 15.06
C ALA A 503 10.99 -43.78 14.76
N LEU A 504 10.01 -43.66 15.68
CA LEU A 504 8.86 -42.76 15.52
C LEU A 504 9.27 -41.30 15.69
N GLY A 505 10.13 -40.98 16.65
CA GLY A 505 10.67 -39.64 16.87
C GLY A 505 11.46 -39.12 15.67
N ILE A 506 12.31 -39.96 15.08
CA ILE A 506 13.05 -39.58 13.85
C ILE A 506 12.07 -39.36 12.68
N LEU A 507 11.07 -40.23 12.49
CA LEU A 507 10.07 -40.04 11.44
C LEU A 507 9.21 -38.78 11.66
N LEU A 508 8.85 -38.46 12.90
CA LEU A 508 8.18 -37.21 13.27
C LEU A 508 9.05 -36.00 12.89
N CYS A 509 10.35 -36.01 13.19
CA CYS A 509 11.28 -34.96 12.76
C CYS A 509 11.34 -34.79 11.23
N ILE A 510 11.31 -35.90 10.47
CA ILE A 510 11.25 -35.85 9.00
C ILE A 510 9.96 -35.18 8.53
N ARG A 511 8.79 -35.57 9.06
CA ARG A 511 7.50 -34.96 8.71
C ARG A 511 7.42 -33.48 9.10
N LEU A 512 7.99 -33.11 10.25
CA LEU A 512 8.10 -31.70 10.67
C LEU A 512 8.99 -30.89 9.72
N ASN A 513 10.11 -31.46 9.27
CA ASN A 513 11.00 -30.82 8.29
C ASN A 513 10.32 -30.67 6.91
N GLN A 514 9.56 -31.68 6.46
CA GLN A 514 8.73 -31.60 5.24
C GLN A 514 7.64 -30.52 5.35
N LYS A 515 6.95 -30.41 6.49
CA LYS A 515 5.97 -29.34 6.75
C LYS A 515 6.62 -27.95 6.66
N LEU A 516 7.78 -27.77 7.29
CA LEU A 516 8.56 -26.53 7.20
C LEU A 516 9.02 -26.20 5.76
N ALA A 517 9.40 -27.22 4.97
CA ALA A 517 9.71 -27.06 3.55
C ALA A 517 8.51 -26.50 2.75
N PHE A 518 7.32 -27.07 2.95
CA PHE A 518 6.10 -26.60 2.30
C PHE A 518 5.71 -25.18 2.73
N GLU A 519 5.88 -24.83 4.00
CA GLU A 519 5.71 -23.45 4.47
C GLU A 519 6.68 -22.48 3.82
N LEU A 520 7.96 -22.86 3.69
CA LEU A 520 8.99 -22.04 3.07
C LEU A 520 8.71 -21.78 1.58
N GLN A 521 8.24 -22.81 0.85
CA GLN A 521 7.77 -22.68 -0.53
C GLN A 521 6.56 -21.73 -0.64
N ARG A 522 5.57 -21.86 0.26
CA ARG A 522 4.40 -20.96 0.33
C ARG A 522 4.82 -19.51 0.61
N ARG A 523 5.84 -19.31 1.45
CA ARG A 523 6.44 -18.00 1.80
C ARG A 523 7.39 -17.46 0.70
N LYS A 524 7.75 -18.27 -0.31
CA LYS A 524 8.65 -17.95 -1.43
C LYS A 524 10.07 -17.52 -1.01
N VAL A 525 10.66 -18.24 -0.05
CA VAL A 525 12.02 -17.96 0.46
C VAL A 525 12.99 -19.09 0.11
N PRO A 526 13.55 -19.13 -1.12
CA PRO A 526 14.38 -20.25 -1.58
C PRO A 526 15.76 -20.34 -0.88
N ALA A 527 16.18 -19.27 -0.20
CA ALA A 527 17.51 -19.19 0.42
C ALA A 527 17.71 -20.17 1.60
N VAL A 528 16.64 -20.81 2.09
CA VAL A 528 16.69 -21.76 3.22
C VAL A 528 16.51 -23.23 2.76
N ASP A 529 16.23 -23.47 1.48
CA ASP A 529 16.03 -24.83 0.94
C ASP A 529 17.24 -25.75 1.21
N ASN A 530 18.46 -25.20 1.12
CA ASN A 530 19.70 -25.92 1.40
C ASN A 530 19.78 -26.42 2.86
N TYR A 531 19.24 -25.67 3.83
CA TYR A 531 19.21 -26.07 5.24
C TYR A 531 18.21 -27.23 5.45
N ILE A 532 17.01 -27.12 4.88
CA ILE A 532 15.98 -28.16 4.91
C ILE A 532 16.51 -29.46 4.29
N ASN A 533 17.18 -29.38 3.14
CA ASN A 533 17.76 -30.52 2.44
C ASN A 533 18.92 -31.15 3.24
N GLY A 534 19.82 -30.34 3.81
CA GLY A 534 20.87 -30.84 4.71
C GLY A 534 20.32 -31.59 5.92
N THR A 535 19.23 -31.08 6.52
CA THR A 535 18.53 -31.75 7.63
C THR A 535 17.88 -33.07 7.17
N ASN A 536 17.29 -33.13 5.97
CA ASN A 536 16.79 -34.40 5.40
C ASN A 536 17.92 -35.42 5.19
N MET A 537 19.08 -35.00 4.67
CA MET A 537 20.25 -35.88 4.47
C MET A 537 20.85 -36.41 5.78
N LEU A 538 20.56 -35.77 6.91
CA LEU A 538 20.93 -36.25 8.25
C LEU A 538 19.91 -37.25 8.82
N LEU A 539 18.61 -36.94 8.70
CA LEU A 539 17.54 -37.72 9.32
C LEU A 539 17.27 -39.07 8.63
N TRP A 540 17.22 -39.08 7.28
CA TRP A 540 16.87 -40.29 6.53
C TRP A 540 17.85 -41.46 6.74
N PRO A 541 19.18 -41.27 6.64
CA PRO A 541 20.13 -42.35 6.90
C PRO A 541 20.06 -42.86 8.35
N ARG A 542 19.81 -41.99 9.33
CA ARG A 542 19.66 -42.44 10.72
C ARG A 542 18.42 -43.31 10.89
N LEU A 543 17.28 -42.91 10.32
CA LEU A 543 16.05 -43.71 10.39
C LEU A 543 16.30 -45.12 9.86
N GLN A 544 17.01 -45.25 8.74
CA GLN A 544 17.39 -46.55 8.18
C GLN A 544 18.24 -47.37 9.16
N VAL A 545 19.26 -46.79 9.80
CA VAL A 545 20.09 -47.50 10.80
C VAL A 545 19.26 -47.98 12.01
N VAL A 546 18.28 -47.19 12.48
CA VAL A 546 17.39 -47.60 13.58
C VAL A 546 16.46 -48.74 13.14
N MET A 547 15.88 -48.64 11.94
CA MET A 547 15.04 -49.71 11.38
C MET A 547 15.84 -51.01 11.16
N ASP A 548 17.07 -50.92 10.64
CA ASP A 548 17.96 -52.07 10.46
C ASP A 548 18.35 -52.69 11.82
N ARG A 549 18.48 -51.89 12.88
CA ARG A 549 18.68 -52.40 14.25
C ARG A 549 17.42 -53.10 14.80
N HIS A 550 16.21 -52.64 14.47
CA HIS A 550 14.98 -53.35 14.81
C HIS A 550 14.89 -54.71 14.08
N CYS A 551 15.18 -54.75 12.78
CA CYS A 551 15.27 -56.00 12.02
C CYS A 551 16.29 -56.97 12.64
N GLU A 552 17.47 -56.47 13.00
CA GLU A 552 18.52 -57.28 13.62
C GLU A 552 18.14 -57.78 15.02
N SER A 553 17.43 -56.98 15.81
CA SER A 553 16.87 -57.40 17.12
C SER A 553 15.88 -58.55 16.96
N VAL A 554 15.02 -58.52 15.94
CA VAL A 554 14.09 -59.63 15.64
C VAL A 554 14.85 -60.85 15.12
N ARG A 555 15.82 -60.72 14.21
CA ARG A 555 16.68 -61.83 13.78
C ARG A 555 17.45 -62.49 14.92
N GLN A 556 17.88 -61.73 15.91
CA GLN A 556 18.54 -62.26 17.09
C GLN A 556 17.57 -63.10 17.94
N LEU A 557 16.30 -62.69 18.10
CA LEU A 557 15.26 -63.56 18.68
C LEU A 557 15.04 -64.83 17.85
N VAL A 558 14.86 -64.71 16.53
CA VAL A 558 14.71 -65.86 15.62
C VAL A 558 15.86 -66.85 15.82
N THR A 559 17.09 -66.37 15.96
CA THR A 559 18.28 -67.21 16.12
C THR A 559 18.33 -67.87 17.50
N ASN A 560 17.92 -67.17 18.56
CA ASN A 560 17.89 -67.67 19.94
C ASN A 560 16.76 -68.69 20.21
N LEU A 561 15.75 -68.78 19.33
CA LEU A 561 14.73 -69.84 19.38
C LEU A 561 15.36 -71.22 19.16
N PRO A 562 15.09 -72.22 20.03
CA PRO A 562 15.68 -73.55 19.92
C PRO A 562 15.24 -74.26 18.62
N ASN A 563 16.22 -74.68 17.80
CA ASN A 563 16.00 -75.27 16.47
C ASN A 563 15.36 -76.69 16.46
N LYS A 564 15.01 -77.27 17.62
CA LYS A 564 14.41 -78.61 17.71
C LYS A 564 13.34 -78.70 18.80
N SER A 565 12.31 -79.50 18.52
CA SER A 565 11.22 -79.90 19.42
C SER A 565 11.68 -80.81 20.57
N HIS A 566 12.61 -80.32 21.40
CA HIS A 566 13.07 -80.96 22.64
C HIS A 566 12.58 -80.24 23.92
N ARG A 567 11.58 -79.35 23.80
CA ARG A 567 10.78 -78.96 24.96
C ARG A 567 9.97 -80.18 25.42
N SER A 568 9.91 -80.42 26.72
CA SER A 568 9.10 -81.53 27.25
C SER A 568 7.63 -81.35 26.84
N ALA A 569 6.87 -82.45 26.68
CA ALA A 569 5.43 -82.34 26.39
C ALA A 569 4.68 -81.51 27.43
N SER A 570 5.15 -81.55 28.70
CA SER A 570 4.67 -80.70 29.80
C SER A 570 5.01 -79.21 29.66
N ASP A 571 6.06 -78.84 28.93
CA ASP A 571 6.39 -77.42 28.70
C ASP A 571 5.72 -76.88 27.43
N ALA A 572 5.58 -77.71 26.40
CA ALA A 572 4.75 -77.38 25.23
C ALA A 572 3.27 -77.17 25.63
N ALA A 573 2.74 -77.98 26.56
CA ALA A 573 1.40 -77.84 27.09
C ALA A 573 1.15 -76.54 27.91
N LYS A 574 2.22 -75.91 28.43
CA LYS A 574 2.14 -74.61 29.14
C LYS A 574 2.22 -73.40 28.19
N MET A 575 2.57 -73.60 26.92
CA MET A 575 2.66 -72.50 25.96
C MET A 575 1.27 -72.05 25.53
N THR A 576 1.00 -70.75 25.67
CA THR A 576 -0.30 -70.15 25.34
C THR A 576 -0.36 -69.72 23.87
N SER A 577 -1.46 -70.03 23.18
CA SER A 577 -1.73 -69.52 21.83
C SER A 577 -2.08 -68.01 21.80
N ALA A 578 -1.88 -67.27 22.91
CA ALA A 578 -2.05 -65.83 22.95
C ALA A 578 -1.02 -65.09 22.07
N PRO A 579 -1.31 -63.86 21.61
CA PRO A 579 -0.35 -63.07 20.85
C PRO A 579 0.95 -62.81 21.60
N HIS A 580 2.08 -62.81 20.88
CA HIS A 580 3.39 -62.52 21.45
C HIS A 580 3.57 -61.01 21.72
N VAL A 581 4.37 -60.64 22.72
CA VAL A 581 4.64 -59.22 23.05
C VAL A 581 5.29 -58.49 21.86
N VAL A 582 6.17 -59.17 21.12
CA VAL A 582 6.78 -58.67 19.87
C VAL A 582 5.71 -58.27 18.85
N THR A 583 4.61 -59.03 18.74
CA THR A 583 3.49 -58.75 17.83
C THR A 583 2.76 -57.48 18.20
N GLN A 584 2.51 -57.25 19.50
CA GLN A 584 1.90 -56.02 19.99
C GLN A 584 2.80 -54.82 19.69
N ARG A 585 4.09 -54.89 20.06
CA ARG A 585 5.06 -53.81 19.81
C ARG A 585 5.24 -53.51 18.32
N PHE A 586 5.32 -54.54 17.49
CA PHE A 586 5.38 -54.40 16.03
C PHE A 586 4.10 -53.77 15.48
N GLY A 587 2.92 -54.20 15.94
CA GLY A 587 1.64 -53.62 15.54
C GLY A 587 1.54 -52.13 15.89
N GLN A 588 1.95 -51.73 17.11
CA GLN A 588 1.98 -50.33 17.55
C GLN A 588 2.95 -49.49 16.71
N LEU A 589 4.18 -50.00 16.48
CA LEU A 589 5.19 -49.34 15.66
C LEU A 589 4.70 -49.19 14.22
N LEU A 590 4.17 -50.25 13.63
CA LEU A 590 3.61 -50.27 12.28
C LEU A 590 2.46 -49.26 12.16
N HIS A 591 1.50 -49.26 13.08
CA HIS A 591 0.42 -48.25 13.12
C HIS A 591 1.01 -46.83 13.13
N GLY A 592 1.98 -46.55 14.01
CA GLY A 592 2.62 -45.22 14.08
C GLY A 592 3.26 -44.80 12.76
N PHE A 593 3.98 -45.72 12.11
CA PHE A 593 4.57 -45.51 10.79
C PHE A 593 3.54 -45.31 9.67
N LEU A 594 2.43 -46.07 9.68
CA LEU A 594 1.37 -45.97 8.69
C LEU A 594 0.62 -44.63 8.80
N VAL A 595 0.23 -44.23 10.01
CA VAL A 595 -0.41 -42.93 10.26
C VAL A 595 0.51 -41.77 9.84
N LEU A 596 1.80 -41.85 10.17
CA LEU A 596 2.79 -40.86 9.74
C LEU A 596 3.09 -40.90 8.23
N SER A 597 2.62 -41.90 7.49
CA SER A 597 2.82 -42.02 6.04
C SER A 597 1.54 -41.85 5.22
N ALA A 598 0.44 -41.41 5.84
CA ALA A 598 -0.85 -41.20 5.18
C ALA A 598 -0.80 -40.08 4.12
N GLU A 599 0.00 -39.03 4.36
CA GLU A 599 0.19 -37.86 3.48
C GLU A 599 1.52 -37.93 2.69
N ALA A 600 2.22 -39.08 2.72
CA ALA A 600 3.55 -39.24 2.14
C ALA A 600 3.53 -39.52 0.64
N GLY A 601 4.63 -39.16 -0.05
CA GLY A 601 4.86 -39.53 -1.45
C GLY A 601 5.20 -41.02 -1.62
N ASP A 602 4.94 -41.55 -2.81
CA ASP A 602 5.11 -42.97 -3.14
C ASP A 602 6.58 -43.46 -3.10
N ASP A 603 7.55 -42.57 -3.26
CA ASP A 603 8.98 -42.90 -3.45
C ASP A 603 9.80 -42.95 -2.15
N GLU A 604 9.17 -42.92 -0.97
CA GLU A 604 9.91 -42.83 0.31
C GLU A 604 10.50 -44.19 0.78
N PRO A 605 11.74 -44.20 1.34
CA PRO A 605 12.41 -45.43 1.79
C PRO A 605 11.76 -46.09 3.02
N VAL A 606 10.71 -45.47 3.57
CA VAL A 606 9.89 -46.00 4.67
C VAL A 606 9.26 -47.33 4.27
N ALA A 607 8.64 -47.43 3.09
CA ALA A 607 7.91 -48.62 2.67
C ALA A 607 8.84 -49.86 2.57
N ALA A 608 10.03 -49.69 1.97
CA ALA A 608 11.04 -50.75 1.90
C ALA A 608 11.57 -51.15 3.29
N SER A 609 11.74 -50.21 4.21
CA SER A 609 12.19 -50.47 5.58
C SER A 609 11.14 -51.22 6.41
N LEU A 610 9.85 -50.86 6.26
CA LEU A 610 8.73 -51.58 6.86
C LEU A 610 8.58 -52.98 6.29
N HIS A 611 8.72 -53.16 4.97
CA HIS A 611 8.65 -54.47 4.33
C HIS A 611 9.74 -55.42 4.88
N ARG A 612 10.99 -54.95 5.01
CA ARG A 612 12.07 -55.74 5.61
C ARG A 612 11.74 -56.14 7.05
N LEU A 613 11.31 -55.18 7.88
CA LEU A 613 10.98 -55.45 9.28
C LEU A 613 9.80 -56.43 9.43
N ARG A 614 8.77 -56.30 8.58
CA ARG A 614 7.64 -57.22 8.50
C ARG A 614 8.09 -58.65 8.23
N SER A 615 8.92 -58.86 7.21
CA SER A 615 9.40 -60.19 6.83
C SER A 615 10.19 -60.88 7.95
N GLU A 616 10.96 -60.13 8.75
CA GLU A 616 11.65 -60.67 9.93
C GLU A 616 10.69 -61.05 11.05
N VAL A 617 9.63 -60.26 11.29
CA VAL A 617 8.59 -60.56 12.29
C VAL A 617 7.75 -61.77 11.87
N GLU A 618 7.43 -61.91 10.58
CA GLU A 618 6.77 -63.11 10.03
C GLU A 618 7.65 -64.35 10.16
N ALA A 619 8.95 -64.25 9.85
CA ALA A 619 9.91 -65.34 10.07
C ALA A 619 10.02 -65.74 11.55
N PHE A 620 10.00 -64.77 12.46
CA PHE A 620 9.94 -65.01 13.90
C PHE A 620 8.67 -65.74 14.33
N LEU A 621 7.49 -65.27 13.91
CA LEU A 621 6.22 -65.87 14.29
C LEU A 621 6.08 -67.30 13.75
N ASN A 622 6.49 -67.55 12.51
CA ASN A 622 6.49 -68.89 11.91
C ASN A 622 7.50 -69.82 12.62
N LYS A 623 8.70 -69.35 13.00
CA LYS A 623 9.64 -70.17 13.77
C LYS A 623 9.15 -70.44 15.20
N GLN A 624 8.47 -69.48 15.82
CA GLN A 624 7.87 -69.64 17.14
C GLN A 624 6.68 -70.61 17.11
N SER A 625 5.89 -70.64 16.04
CA SER A 625 4.76 -71.58 15.93
C SER A 625 5.22 -73.04 15.81
N LEU A 626 6.35 -73.31 15.15
CA LEU A 626 7.00 -74.63 15.15
C LEU A 626 7.45 -75.10 16.55
N SER A 627 7.54 -74.20 17.55
CA SER A 627 7.86 -74.58 18.93
C SER A 627 6.70 -75.27 19.68
N TYR A 628 5.48 -75.28 19.13
CA TYR A 628 4.35 -76.06 19.66
C TYR A 628 4.45 -77.57 19.32
N GLY A 629 5.44 -77.99 18.52
CA GLY A 629 5.65 -79.39 18.15
C GLY A 629 4.59 -79.91 17.18
N GLY A 630 4.08 -81.12 17.40
CA GLY A 630 3.10 -81.77 16.52
C GLY A 630 1.65 -81.29 16.67
N ASP A 631 1.37 -80.26 17.47
CA ASP A 631 0.04 -79.70 17.66
C ASP A 631 -0.21 -78.55 16.67
N ASN A 632 -0.38 -78.91 15.39
CA ASN A 632 -0.57 -77.95 14.30
C ASN A 632 -1.70 -76.95 14.61
N ARG A 633 -2.83 -77.43 15.14
CA ARG A 633 -3.96 -76.59 15.52
C ARG A 633 -3.59 -75.48 16.50
N LYS A 634 -2.74 -75.75 17.51
CA LYS A 634 -2.24 -74.69 18.42
C LYS A 634 -1.26 -73.74 17.75
N SER A 635 -0.46 -74.22 16.79
CA SER A 635 0.41 -73.40 15.94
C SER A 635 -0.40 -72.44 15.06
N ASP A 636 -1.39 -72.95 14.32
CA ASP A 636 -2.24 -72.14 13.44
C ASP A 636 -3.09 -71.15 14.23
N ARG A 637 -3.66 -71.57 15.37
CA ARG A 637 -4.39 -70.67 16.26
C ARG A 637 -3.50 -69.58 16.88
N PHE A 638 -2.23 -69.88 17.17
CA PHE A 638 -1.26 -68.86 17.58
C PHE A 638 -1.00 -67.87 16.45
N LEU A 639 -0.71 -68.32 15.23
CA LEU A 639 -0.49 -67.44 14.08
C LEU A 639 -1.72 -66.57 13.76
N TYR A 640 -2.92 -67.18 13.73
CA TYR A 640 -4.19 -66.47 13.57
C TYR A 640 -4.38 -65.37 14.61
N ASN A 641 -4.15 -65.66 15.89
CA ASN A 641 -4.28 -64.67 16.97
C ASN A 641 -3.28 -63.52 16.82
N ASN A 642 -2.04 -63.80 16.41
CA ASN A 642 -1.02 -62.78 16.18
C ASN A 642 -1.37 -61.87 14.98
N TYR A 643 -1.71 -62.44 13.83
CA TYR A 643 -2.09 -61.66 12.64
C TYR A 643 -3.41 -60.90 12.86
N SER A 644 -4.36 -61.48 13.61
CA SER A 644 -5.59 -60.78 14.00
C SER A 644 -5.31 -59.61 14.94
N LEU A 645 -4.33 -59.71 15.86
CA LEU A 645 -3.94 -58.57 16.69
C LEU A 645 -3.31 -57.45 15.86
N ILE A 646 -2.39 -57.76 14.93
CA ILE A 646 -1.78 -56.75 14.05
C ILE A 646 -2.88 -56.01 13.26
N LEU A 647 -3.79 -56.75 12.63
CA LEU A 647 -4.93 -56.17 11.89
C LEU A 647 -5.82 -55.28 12.75
N THR A 648 -6.08 -55.67 14.00
CA THR A 648 -6.86 -54.84 14.94
C THR A 648 -6.14 -53.54 15.28
N ILE A 649 -4.79 -53.55 15.40
CA ILE A 649 -4.01 -52.35 15.73
C ILE A 649 -3.85 -51.40 14.52
N ILE A 650 -3.82 -51.92 13.28
CA ILE A 650 -3.67 -51.09 12.07
C ILE A 650 -4.99 -50.79 11.34
N GLY A 651 -6.13 -51.27 11.86
CA GLY A 651 -7.41 -51.28 11.14
C GLY A 651 -8.05 -49.90 10.92
N ASP A 652 -7.65 -48.89 11.69
CA ASP A 652 -8.08 -47.49 11.56
C ASP A 652 -7.13 -46.64 10.70
N THR A 653 -5.99 -47.20 10.28
CA THR A 653 -4.98 -46.47 9.50
C THR A 653 -5.38 -46.30 8.03
N THR A 654 -5.06 -45.13 7.47
CA THR A 654 -5.40 -44.73 6.10
C THR A 654 -4.15 -44.44 5.28
N GLY A 655 -4.24 -44.64 3.96
CA GLY A 655 -3.15 -44.41 3.01
C GLY A 655 -2.81 -45.65 2.18
N LYS A 656 -2.08 -45.46 1.07
CA LYS A 656 -1.76 -46.52 0.11
C LYS A 656 -0.96 -47.66 0.74
N VAL A 657 0.09 -47.32 1.49
CA VAL A 657 0.94 -48.29 2.22
C VAL A 657 0.12 -49.01 3.30
N ALA A 658 -0.78 -48.31 3.99
CA ALA A 658 -1.65 -48.93 5.01
C ALA A 658 -2.57 -50.01 4.41
N VAL A 659 -3.22 -49.70 3.29
CA VAL A 659 -4.08 -50.65 2.56
C VAL A 659 -3.29 -51.86 2.05
N GLU A 660 -2.03 -51.69 1.64
CA GLU A 660 -1.16 -52.82 1.26
C GLU A 660 -0.86 -53.73 2.46
N GLN A 661 -0.48 -53.16 3.60
CA GLN A 661 -0.18 -53.93 4.82
C GLN A 661 -1.42 -54.63 5.38
N GLN A 662 -2.57 -53.96 5.40
CA GLN A 662 -3.86 -54.55 5.77
C GLN A 662 -4.18 -55.78 4.90
N LYS A 663 -4.16 -55.63 3.56
CA LYS A 663 -4.41 -56.75 2.63
C LYS A 663 -3.42 -57.91 2.79
N HIS A 664 -2.16 -57.62 3.14
CA HIS A 664 -1.15 -58.65 3.39
C HIS A 664 -1.48 -59.49 4.63
N PHE A 665 -1.74 -58.83 5.77
CA PHE A 665 -2.11 -59.55 7.00
C PHE A 665 -3.51 -60.18 6.94
N GLU A 666 -4.44 -59.64 6.16
CA GLU A 666 -5.75 -60.28 5.89
C GLU A 666 -5.59 -61.63 5.20
N ARG A 667 -4.70 -61.72 4.19
CA ARG A 667 -4.38 -62.99 3.51
C ARG A 667 -3.76 -63.98 4.48
N LEU A 668 -2.76 -63.56 5.27
CA LEU A 668 -2.13 -64.43 6.28
C LEU A 668 -3.13 -64.91 7.33
N LYS A 669 -4.03 -64.04 7.82
CA LYS A 669 -5.10 -64.44 8.74
C LYS A 669 -6.08 -65.42 8.10
N ALA A 670 -6.40 -65.26 6.81
CA ALA A 670 -7.29 -66.17 6.10
C ALA A 670 -6.71 -67.58 5.97
N VAL A 671 -5.42 -67.72 5.66
CA VAL A 671 -4.73 -69.01 5.55
C VAL A 671 -4.84 -69.82 6.85
N HIS A 672 -4.58 -69.21 8.01
CA HIS A 672 -4.66 -69.91 9.31
C HIS A 672 -6.08 -69.91 9.93
N ARG A 673 -7.13 -69.56 9.17
CA ARG A 673 -8.52 -69.56 9.67
C ARG A 673 -9.19 -70.92 9.57
N GLU A 674 -8.78 -71.75 8.62
CA GLU A 674 -9.43 -73.03 8.32
C GLU A 674 -9.04 -74.14 9.33
N ASP A 675 -7.89 -74.00 10.00
CA ASP A 675 -7.30 -75.01 10.90
C ASP A 675 -7.29 -74.68 12.42
N ALA A 676 -7.89 -73.55 12.84
CA ALA A 676 -7.78 -73.00 14.22
C ALA A 676 -8.73 -73.61 15.31
#